data_AF-A0A347TKD1-F1
#
_entry.id   AF-A0A347TKD1-F1
#
_cell.length_a   1.000
_cell.length_b   1.000
_cell.length_c   1.000
_cell.angle_alpha   90.00
_cell.angle_beta   90.00
_cell.angle_gamma   90.00
#
_symmetry.space_group_name_H-M   'P 1'
#
loop_
_entity.id
_entity.type
_entity.pdbx_description
1 polymer ?
#
loop_
_entity_poly.entity_id
_entity_poly.type
_entity_poly.pdbx_seq_one_letter_code
_entity_poly.pdbx_strand_id
1 'polypeptide(L)'
;MKKLYRTYEESTQIFKSLKKEYPENFKLESIGKTWEQRDIYLITLSSNIKEAHLKPALFYTGTIHAREWIGHELSIEFAIYILDNISIDPTLEAFLDKATVYMVPCANPDGFVYSQTHFSFWRKNRRVNMDGTYGVDLNRNFSVGFTKSTLSSSNIYSGPEPFSEPETNALKKFIQNHPNITIALDYHSQGNVFFPAHDFRHEDNIDTTDLNTLCANMADKIKKISDREYGIHQGKPPANLIGGSGREFYYSKGILATVVEVGTRNISDYLDDMNEHIREHIPALIEAIKEVPNYSKENPVKKVENFEVESIGSNHVKLKWEAKTSKDISFEIYRSKRDKLYCKETNLIARTQALEFTDINLQSNTNYYFNIRAINKKKRLKSPFAAQIKIRTNVEYDEYSRTYYANANQTGYIAENLNNNHKHFGVNSLFVGVDENKGVSYSIISIDLKTIPKNAVIKSACLNLYPINRVSTTIEKFGEWNVGIVEQDSISDITDFDEVDNAKIISYIGQPTKSDQLTQGIWRKWDFSGMQASVLTKQIEKEKVILRVEGPKELKVGRKSQMMQWDIGYGKFGFGLTYRPRLELTYTIEPTIVSLYAKSIHTISKNKVVKDEISSGFDESGKKIYSALEFNLSSLPSYEYTIITNAYVELNSTKTYLKDDIRFHLEFVDNNIKRNHKDFENRKIIQNIGYDISANDLKNNQTQYFVFDSFAKIELNEKLKDKTDILLALKPTSSKKAIKNKKVFWEVKDSKLSAKLIIEYISKRRFALPQVTNAKFELENGKIRISWQNPKDEDFVGVKVIKNPFRKPLSSQDGQKLYAGKDNYTYDDFGALDKNKYLAIFTYDDVPNYSKPVILEYKAQI
;
A
#
# COMPACT_ATOMS: atom_id res chain seq x y z
N MET A 1 -4.80 -7.57 -40.67
CA MET A 1 -3.86 -7.33 -39.55
C MET A 1 -2.48 -6.86 -40.00
N LYS A 2 -1.61 -7.69 -40.62
CA LYS A 2 -0.20 -7.27 -40.92
C LYS A 2 -0.02 -6.03 -41.81
N LYS A 3 -0.92 -5.79 -42.78
CA LYS A 3 -0.82 -4.67 -43.74
C LYS A 3 -0.99 -3.28 -43.11
N LEU A 4 -1.45 -3.20 -41.86
CA LEU A 4 -1.61 -1.94 -41.13
C LEU A 4 -0.34 -1.53 -40.37
N TYR A 5 0.62 -2.44 -40.24
CA TYR A 5 1.92 -2.18 -39.61
C TYR A 5 2.91 -1.68 -40.65
N ARG A 6 3.74 -0.72 -40.26
CA ARG A 6 4.79 -0.16 -41.10
C ARG A 6 5.93 -1.16 -41.23
N THR A 7 6.41 -1.31 -42.45
CA THR A 7 7.65 -2.04 -42.74
C THR A 7 8.87 -1.25 -42.29
N TYR A 8 10.02 -1.93 -42.17
CA TYR A 8 11.28 -1.26 -41.87
C TYR A 8 11.65 -0.18 -42.90
N GLU A 9 11.40 -0.46 -44.18
CA GLU A 9 11.67 0.49 -45.27
C GLU A 9 10.75 1.71 -45.20
N GLU A 10 9.43 1.52 -45.02
CA GLU A 10 8.49 2.64 -44.86
C GLU A 10 8.87 3.54 -43.68
N SER A 11 9.23 2.96 -42.53
CA SER A 11 9.70 3.74 -41.39
C SER A 11 10.99 4.51 -41.69
N THR A 12 11.91 3.93 -42.46
CA THR A 12 13.15 4.60 -42.88
C THR A 12 12.86 5.80 -43.77
N GLN A 13 11.90 5.69 -44.69
CA GLN A 13 11.48 6.81 -45.54
C GLN A 13 10.79 7.91 -44.71
N ILE A 14 9.96 7.55 -43.73
CA ILE A 14 9.38 8.52 -42.79
C ILE A 14 10.48 9.29 -42.06
N PHE A 15 11.49 8.60 -41.48
CA PHE A 15 12.57 9.29 -40.77
C PHE A 15 13.40 10.21 -41.68
N LYS A 16 13.63 9.83 -42.94
CA LYS A 16 14.30 10.69 -43.92
C LYS A 16 13.48 11.94 -44.23
N SER A 17 12.16 11.81 -44.35
CA SER A 17 11.24 12.95 -44.53
C SER A 17 11.25 13.88 -43.31
N LEU A 18 11.13 13.33 -42.10
CA LEU A 18 11.18 14.11 -40.86
C LEU A 18 12.50 14.87 -40.70
N LYS A 19 13.64 14.27 -41.07
CA LYS A 19 14.94 14.96 -41.09
C LYS A 19 14.97 16.15 -42.04
N LYS A 20 14.29 16.06 -43.18
CA LYS A 20 14.22 17.15 -44.17
C LYS A 20 13.31 18.28 -43.70
N GLU A 21 12.20 17.93 -43.05
CA GLU A 21 11.19 18.87 -42.59
C GLU A 21 11.59 19.59 -41.28
N TYR A 22 12.25 18.87 -40.37
CA TYR A 22 12.64 19.38 -39.05
C TYR A 22 14.16 19.31 -38.79
N PRO A 23 15.02 19.91 -39.63
CA PRO A 23 16.47 19.73 -39.54
C PRO A 23 17.11 20.29 -38.26
N GLU A 24 16.48 21.26 -37.59
CA GLU A 24 16.98 21.82 -36.33
C GLU A 24 16.56 20.99 -35.10
N ASN A 25 15.51 20.17 -35.23
CA ASN A 25 14.92 19.40 -34.12
C ASN A 25 15.09 17.89 -34.23
N PHE A 26 15.41 17.37 -35.41
CA PHE A 26 15.52 15.94 -35.68
C PHE A 26 16.84 15.57 -36.37
N LYS A 27 17.50 14.52 -35.87
CA LYS A 27 18.66 13.89 -36.53
C LYS A 27 18.43 12.40 -36.71
N LEU A 28 18.74 11.90 -37.91
CA LEU A 28 18.82 10.48 -38.23
C LEU A 28 20.28 10.08 -38.50
N GLU A 29 20.75 9.03 -37.84
CA GLU A 29 22.06 8.42 -38.07
C GLU A 29 22.01 6.88 -37.93
N SER A 30 22.92 6.19 -38.60
CA SER A 30 23.13 4.75 -38.43
C SER A 30 24.20 4.53 -37.35
N ILE A 31 23.88 3.76 -36.30
CA ILE A 31 24.82 3.45 -35.20
C ILE A 31 25.52 2.10 -35.37
N GLY A 32 25.19 1.37 -36.43
CA GLY A 32 25.75 0.07 -36.76
C GLY A 32 24.99 -0.61 -37.90
N LYS A 33 25.46 -1.79 -38.30
CA LYS A 33 24.78 -2.63 -39.29
C LYS A 33 24.51 -4.02 -38.72
N THR A 34 23.39 -4.62 -39.09
CA THR A 34 22.98 -5.98 -38.69
C THR A 34 23.75 -7.07 -39.47
N TRP A 35 23.48 -8.34 -39.18
CA TRP A 35 24.05 -9.47 -39.93
C TRP A 35 23.67 -9.46 -41.41
N GLU A 36 22.43 -9.09 -41.74
CA GLU A 36 21.94 -8.93 -43.11
C GLU A 36 22.19 -7.52 -43.68
N GLN A 37 23.14 -6.76 -43.09
CA GLN A 37 23.64 -5.45 -43.55
C GLN A 37 22.62 -4.29 -43.55
N ARG A 38 21.52 -4.41 -42.80
CA ARG A 38 20.59 -3.29 -42.58
C ARG A 38 21.19 -2.31 -41.58
N ASP A 39 20.98 -1.02 -41.81
CA ASP A 39 21.35 0.00 -40.82
C ASP A 39 20.56 -0.20 -39.53
N ILE A 40 21.17 0.11 -38.40
CA ILE A 40 20.49 0.24 -37.11
C ILE A 40 20.34 1.74 -36.88
N TYR A 41 19.15 2.27 -37.13
CA TYR A 41 18.91 3.71 -37.06
C TYR A 41 18.71 4.19 -35.62
N LEU A 42 19.36 5.31 -35.32
CA LEU A 42 19.11 6.16 -34.17
C LEU A 42 18.45 7.45 -34.65
N ILE A 43 17.39 7.85 -33.97
CA ILE A 43 16.77 9.17 -34.09
C ILE A 43 17.07 9.99 -32.84
N THR A 44 17.45 11.25 -33.03
CA THR A 44 17.63 12.24 -31.95
C THR A 44 16.57 13.32 -32.09
N LEU A 45 15.90 13.64 -30.98
CA LEU A 45 14.97 14.77 -30.85
C LEU A 45 15.48 15.73 -29.78
N SER A 46 15.51 17.03 -30.10
CA SER A 46 15.90 18.11 -29.19
C SER A 46 15.29 19.42 -29.69
N SER A 47 15.14 20.43 -28.82
CA SER A 47 14.83 21.78 -29.32
C SER A 47 15.95 22.38 -30.19
N ASN A 48 17.17 21.87 -30.03
CA ASN A 48 18.33 22.18 -30.87
C ASN A 48 19.25 20.95 -30.96
N ILE A 49 19.35 20.36 -32.16
CA ILE A 49 20.17 19.16 -32.40
C ILE A 49 21.66 19.40 -32.17
N LYS A 50 22.17 20.61 -32.40
CA LYS A 50 23.60 20.93 -32.23
C LYS A 50 24.03 20.85 -30.75
N GLU A 51 23.12 21.14 -29.84
CA GLU A 51 23.34 21.15 -28.39
C GLU A 51 22.83 19.87 -27.69
N ALA A 52 22.28 18.91 -28.45
CA ALA A 52 21.64 17.73 -27.89
C ALA A 52 22.54 16.95 -26.91
N HIS A 53 23.83 16.81 -27.24
CA HIS A 53 24.82 16.12 -26.43
C HIS A 53 25.17 16.82 -25.10
N LEU A 54 24.85 18.11 -24.96
CA LEU A 54 25.08 18.89 -23.73
C LEU A 54 23.93 18.76 -22.73
N LYS A 55 22.75 18.35 -23.19
CA LYS A 55 21.55 18.20 -22.37
C LYS A 55 21.49 16.79 -21.78
N PRO A 56 20.96 16.60 -20.56
CA PRO A 56 20.64 15.27 -20.07
C PRO A 56 19.61 14.60 -21.01
N ALA A 57 19.66 13.26 -21.13
CA ALA A 57 18.90 12.56 -22.16
C ALA A 57 18.06 11.36 -21.67
N LEU A 58 16.92 11.16 -22.33
CA LEU A 58 16.14 9.93 -22.33
C LEU A 58 16.64 9.03 -23.46
N PHE A 59 16.91 7.76 -23.15
CA PHE A 59 17.21 6.74 -24.15
C PHE A 59 16.03 5.76 -24.29
N TYR A 60 15.59 5.51 -25.52
CA TYR A 60 14.52 4.58 -25.85
C TYR A 60 15.07 3.48 -26.77
N THR A 61 14.75 2.22 -26.48
CA THR A 61 14.99 1.10 -27.39
C THR A 61 13.67 0.39 -27.67
N GLY A 62 13.35 0.18 -28.95
CA GLY A 62 12.18 -0.57 -29.37
C GLY A 62 12.56 -1.83 -30.14
N THR A 63 11.71 -2.84 -30.06
CA THR A 63 11.75 -4.04 -30.93
C THR A 63 13.12 -4.73 -30.94
N ILE A 64 13.72 -4.91 -29.76
CA ILE A 64 14.90 -5.77 -29.62
C ILE A 64 14.53 -7.25 -29.82
N HIS A 65 13.30 -7.62 -29.46
CA HIS A 65 12.67 -8.85 -29.95
C HIS A 65 11.81 -8.57 -31.18
N ALA A 66 12.03 -9.36 -32.22
CA ALA A 66 11.45 -9.14 -33.54
C ALA A 66 9.91 -9.11 -33.60
N ARG A 67 9.23 -9.94 -32.81
CA ARG A 67 7.75 -10.07 -32.80
C ARG A 67 7.00 -9.01 -31.99
N GLU A 68 7.70 -8.11 -31.33
CA GLU A 68 7.12 -7.14 -30.38
C GLU A 68 6.99 -5.77 -31.07
N TRP A 69 6.11 -5.70 -32.08
CA TRP A 69 6.06 -4.61 -33.07
C TRP A 69 5.70 -3.23 -32.48
N ILE A 70 5.09 -3.20 -31.29
CA ILE A 70 4.72 -1.97 -30.58
C ILE A 70 5.92 -1.05 -30.36
N GLY A 71 7.10 -1.60 -30.06
CA GLY A 71 8.29 -0.79 -29.78
C GLY A 71 8.70 0.08 -30.98
N HIS A 72 8.54 -0.44 -32.20
CA HIS A 72 8.83 0.28 -33.44
C HIS A 72 7.75 1.32 -33.73
N GLU A 73 6.47 0.91 -33.75
CA GLU A 73 5.35 1.81 -34.05
C GLU A 73 5.26 2.98 -33.07
N LEU A 74 5.38 2.72 -31.77
CA LEU A 74 5.34 3.77 -30.75
C LEU A 74 6.44 4.81 -30.96
N SER A 75 7.65 4.39 -31.34
CA SER A 75 8.76 5.33 -31.54
C SER A 75 8.54 6.26 -32.74
N ILE A 76 7.91 5.75 -33.81
CA ILE A 76 7.57 6.54 -35.02
C ILE A 76 6.51 7.57 -34.65
N GLU A 77 5.42 7.12 -34.04
CA GLU A 77 4.30 7.98 -33.63
C GLU A 77 4.72 9.01 -32.59
N PHE A 78 5.60 8.64 -31.66
CA PHE A 78 6.13 9.57 -30.68
C PHE A 78 7.04 10.65 -31.28
N ALA A 79 7.87 10.29 -32.27
CA ALA A 79 8.69 11.25 -32.99
C ALA A 79 7.82 12.25 -33.78
N ILE A 80 6.81 11.75 -34.50
CA ILE A 80 5.83 12.59 -35.21
C ILE A 80 5.11 13.51 -34.23
N TYR A 81 4.58 12.96 -33.14
CA TYR A 81 3.90 13.74 -32.11
C TYR A 81 4.79 14.86 -31.55
N ILE A 82 6.05 14.59 -31.23
CA ILE A 82 6.96 15.61 -30.74
C ILE A 82 7.13 16.72 -31.77
N LEU A 83 7.44 16.38 -33.03
CA LEU A 83 7.76 17.36 -34.06
C LEU A 83 6.55 18.20 -34.47
N ASP A 84 5.37 17.60 -34.51
CA ASP A 84 4.11 18.29 -34.81
C ASP A 84 3.71 19.28 -33.70
N ASN A 85 4.13 19.03 -32.46
CA ASN A 85 3.66 19.78 -31.29
C ASN A 85 4.73 20.70 -30.66
N ILE A 86 6.02 20.52 -30.96
CA ILE A 86 7.10 21.27 -30.27
C ILE A 86 6.99 22.79 -30.45
N SER A 87 6.44 23.27 -31.57
CA SER A 87 6.27 24.70 -31.85
C SER A 87 4.97 25.31 -31.29
N ILE A 88 4.04 24.49 -30.81
CA ILE A 88 2.69 24.92 -30.37
C ILE A 88 2.36 24.53 -28.94
N ASP A 89 3.08 23.57 -28.32
CA ASP A 89 2.97 23.22 -26.91
C ASP A 89 4.20 23.76 -26.13
N PRO A 90 4.07 24.92 -25.44
CA PRO A 90 5.14 25.50 -24.64
C PRO A 90 5.64 24.59 -23.50
N THR A 91 4.81 23.64 -23.05
CA THR A 91 5.21 22.70 -22.01
C THR A 91 6.16 21.67 -22.58
N LEU A 92 5.85 21.12 -23.76
CA LEU A 92 6.72 20.18 -24.46
C LEU A 92 8.03 20.85 -24.91
N GLU A 93 7.95 22.06 -25.46
CA GLU A 93 9.11 22.88 -25.81
C GLU A 93 10.05 23.06 -24.61
N ALA A 94 9.51 23.50 -23.46
CA ALA A 94 10.29 23.71 -22.25
C ALA A 94 10.94 22.42 -21.70
N PHE A 95 10.37 21.25 -22.00
CA PHE A 95 10.98 19.96 -21.65
C PHE A 95 12.15 19.63 -22.59
N LEU A 96 11.98 19.77 -23.91
CA LEU A 96 13.02 19.50 -24.91
C LEU A 96 14.12 20.58 -24.97
N ASP A 97 13.88 21.75 -24.39
CA ASP A 97 14.93 22.72 -24.08
C ASP A 97 15.93 22.21 -23.06
N LYS A 98 15.48 21.35 -22.14
CA LYS A 98 16.29 20.85 -21.04
C LYS A 98 16.68 19.39 -21.18
N ALA A 99 16.10 18.68 -22.15
CA ALA A 99 16.30 17.25 -22.34
C ALA A 99 16.49 16.91 -23.82
N THR A 100 17.28 15.89 -24.09
CA THR A 100 17.37 15.24 -25.40
C THR A 100 16.69 13.88 -25.36
N VAL A 101 16.09 13.46 -26.48
CA VAL A 101 15.58 12.10 -26.63
C VAL A 101 16.40 11.39 -27.70
N TYR A 102 17.04 10.29 -27.32
CA TYR A 102 17.70 9.36 -28.22
C TYR A 102 16.83 8.11 -28.33
N MET A 103 16.43 7.73 -29.54
CA MET A 103 15.65 6.51 -29.74
C MET A 103 16.29 5.62 -30.79
N VAL A 104 16.33 4.32 -30.50
CA VAL A 104 16.57 3.26 -31.50
C VAL A 104 15.21 2.59 -31.75
N PRO A 105 14.45 3.01 -32.78
CA PRO A 105 13.11 2.49 -33.09
C PRO A 105 13.02 0.96 -33.18
N CYS A 106 13.99 0.37 -33.88
CA CYS A 106 14.11 -1.07 -34.07
C CYS A 106 15.55 -1.50 -33.85
N ALA A 107 15.83 -2.09 -32.69
CA ALA A 107 17.14 -2.63 -32.36
C ALA A 107 17.44 -3.95 -33.09
N ASN A 108 16.43 -4.63 -33.63
CA ASN A 108 16.57 -5.87 -34.38
C ASN A 108 15.95 -5.80 -35.79
N PRO A 109 16.49 -4.98 -36.72
CA PRO A 109 15.92 -4.81 -38.06
C PRO A 109 15.72 -6.12 -38.83
N ASP A 110 16.71 -7.03 -38.79
CA ASP A 110 16.64 -8.29 -39.53
C ASP A 110 15.54 -9.21 -39.00
N GLY A 111 15.49 -9.37 -37.67
CA GLY A 111 14.46 -10.17 -37.04
C GLY A 111 13.07 -9.56 -37.27
N PHE A 112 12.93 -8.24 -37.15
CA PHE A 112 11.66 -7.53 -37.38
C PHE A 112 11.12 -7.79 -38.79
N VAL A 113 11.93 -7.59 -39.82
CA VAL A 113 11.56 -7.86 -41.23
C VAL A 113 11.16 -9.33 -41.39
N TYR A 114 11.93 -10.27 -40.82
CA TYR A 114 11.62 -11.69 -40.87
C TYR A 114 10.28 -12.03 -40.19
N SER A 115 9.94 -11.36 -39.09
CA SER A 115 8.68 -11.56 -38.40
C SER A 115 7.46 -11.07 -39.20
N GLN A 116 7.62 -9.98 -39.96
CA GLN A 116 6.55 -9.48 -40.82
C GLN A 116 6.32 -10.40 -42.02
N THR A 117 7.40 -10.84 -42.65
CA THR A 117 7.38 -11.48 -43.98
C THR A 117 7.36 -13.01 -43.96
N HIS A 118 7.95 -13.65 -42.95
CA HIS A 118 8.13 -15.11 -42.90
C HIS A 118 7.44 -15.76 -41.68
N PHE A 119 7.93 -15.49 -40.47
CA PHE A 119 7.42 -16.12 -39.24
C PHE A 119 7.14 -15.11 -38.12
N SER A 120 5.88 -14.79 -37.90
CA SER A 120 5.48 -13.69 -37.01
C SER A 120 5.83 -13.85 -35.54
N PHE A 121 6.03 -15.08 -35.06
CA PHE A 121 6.48 -15.30 -33.68
C PHE A 121 8.00 -15.39 -33.55
N TRP A 122 8.77 -15.05 -34.60
CA TRP A 122 10.22 -14.95 -34.54
C TRP A 122 10.64 -13.90 -33.50
N ARG A 123 11.60 -14.24 -32.65
CA ARG A 123 12.03 -13.40 -31.52
C ARG A 123 13.45 -12.88 -31.67
N LYS A 124 14.38 -13.74 -32.08
CA LYS A 124 15.84 -13.52 -32.09
C LYS A 124 16.29 -12.60 -33.24
N ASN A 125 17.57 -12.28 -33.34
CA ASN A 125 18.14 -11.71 -34.58
C ASN A 125 18.26 -12.79 -35.69
N ARG A 126 18.97 -12.50 -36.78
CA ARG A 126 19.08 -13.40 -37.95
C ARG A 126 20.49 -13.94 -38.21
N ARG A 127 21.36 -13.94 -37.20
CA ARG A 127 22.67 -14.60 -37.26
C ARG A 127 22.56 -16.05 -37.75
N VAL A 128 23.45 -16.49 -38.63
CA VAL A 128 23.65 -17.92 -38.93
C VAL A 128 24.65 -18.48 -37.92
N ASN A 129 24.23 -19.43 -37.10
CA ASN A 129 25.12 -20.10 -36.14
C ASN A 129 25.90 -21.23 -36.83
N MET A 130 27.00 -21.68 -36.20
CA MET A 130 27.89 -22.71 -36.77
C MET A 130 27.17 -24.04 -37.06
N ASP A 131 26.12 -24.35 -36.33
CA ASP A 131 25.30 -25.56 -36.49
C ASP A 131 24.11 -25.37 -37.45
N GLY A 132 24.06 -24.25 -38.18
CA GLY A 132 23.00 -23.94 -39.13
C GLY A 132 21.70 -23.42 -38.48
N THR A 133 21.61 -23.35 -37.15
CA THR A 133 20.48 -22.68 -36.49
C THR A 133 20.57 -21.16 -36.68
N TYR A 134 19.45 -20.46 -36.48
CA TYR A 134 19.40 -19.02 -36.66
C TYR A 134 19.16 -18.27 -35.35
N GLY A 135 19.89 -17.18 -35.19
CA GLY A 135 19.62 -16.08 -34.28
C GLY A 135 20.11 -16.26 -32.85
N VAL A 136 20.34 -15.13 -32.21
CA VAL A 136 20.62 -14.92 -30.78
C VAL A 136 19.51 -14.06 -30.18
N ASP A 137 19.10 -14.37 -28.95
CA ASP A 137 18.23 -13.49 -28.17
C ASP A 137 19.05 -12.27 -27.73
N LEU A 138 18.84 -11.14 -28.40
CA LEU A 138 19.58 -9.90 -28.16
C LEU A 138 19.43 -9.43 -26.71
N ASN A 139 18.28 -9.68 -26.06
CA ASN A 139 18.07 -9.31 -24.65
C ASN A 139 18.58 -10.38 -23.66
N ARG A 140 19.46 -11.28 -24.11
CA ARG A 140 20.31 -12.17 -23.30
C ARG A 140 21.80 -11.99 -23.61
N ASN A 141 22.15 -11.09 -24.53
CA ASN A 141 23.49 -10.93 -25.08
C ASN A 141 24.29 -9.76 -24.47
N PHE A 142 23.78 -9.06 -23.45
CA PHE A 142 24.54 -8.00 -22.76
C PHE A 142 25.46 -8.56 -21.68
N SER A 143 26.42 -7.78 -21.18
CA SER A 143 27.45 -8.27 -20.24
C SER A 143 26.96 -8.56 -18.82
N VAL A 144 25.95 -7.84 -18.32
CA VAL A 144 25.56 -7.92 -16.92
C VAL A 144 24.62 -9.12 -16.72
N GLY A 145 25.05 -10.09 -15.90
CA GLY A 145 24.32 -11.34 -15.71
C GLY A 145 24.33 -12.28 -16.93
N PHE A 146 25.26 -12.08 -17.87
CA PHE A 146 25.40 -12.95 -19.04
C PHE A 146 25.58 -14.41 -18.62
N THR A 147 24.78 -15.30 -19.19
CA THR A 147 24.90 -16.75 -18.98
C THR A 147 25.03 -17.42 -20.33
N LYS A 148 26.18 -18.08 -20.56
CA LYS A 148 26.44 -18.79 -21.82
C LYS A 148 25.50 -19.99 -21.95
N SER A 149 24.72 -20.03 -23.02
CA SER A 149 23.94 -21.19 -23.42
C SER A 149 24.64 -21.93 -24.56
N THR A 150 24.56 -23.26 -24.60
CA THR A 150 25.04 -24.09 -25.72
C THR A 150 23.92 -24.51 -26.68
N LEU A 151 22.65 -24.29 -26.30
CA LEU A 151 21.49 -24.64 -27.11
C LEU A 151 21.10 -23.47 -28.01
N SER A 152 21.79 -23.35 -29.13
CA SER A 152 21.61 -22.33 -30.19
C SER A 152 20.19 -22.25 -30.75
N SER A 153 19.45 -23.36 -30.77
CA SER A 153 18.05 -23.46 -31.21
C SER A 153 17.05 -22.84 -30.23
N SER A 154 17.47 -22.58 -28.98
CA SER A 154 16.61 -21.98 -27.96
C SER A 154 16.19 -20.54 -28.32
N ASN A 155 14.96 -20.18 -27.97
CA ASN A 155 14.45 -18.81 -28.08
C ASN A 155 15.13 -17.81 -27.12
N ILE A 156 15.85 -18.32 -26.13
CA ILE A 156 16.62 -17.53 -25.15
C ILE A 156 18.13 -17.77 -25.29
N TYR A 157 18.59 -18.23 -26.45
CA TYR A 157 20.02 -18.43 -26.71
C TYR A 157 20.78 -17.10 -26.57
N SER A 158 21.73 -17.04 -25.64
CA SER A 158 22.48 -15.82 -25.26
C SER A 158 23.54 -15.39 -26.28
N GLY A 159 23.89 -16.26 -27.23
CA GLY A 159 25.06 -16.09 -28.08
C GLY A 159 26.35 -16.62 -27.44
N PRO A 160 27.46 -16.64 -28.20
CA PRO A 160 28.73 -17.24 -27.78
C PRO A 160 29.44 -16.48 -26.65
N GLU A 161 29.28 -15.15 -26.59
CA GLU A 161 29.89 -14.23 -25.63
C GLU A 161 29.06 -12.94 -25.52
N PRO A 162 29.19 -12.14 -24.46
CA PRO A 162 28.45 -10.89 -24.34
C PRO A 162 28.86 -9.89 -25.44
N PHE A 163 27.87 -9.22 -26.02
CA PHE A 163 28.00 -8.30 -27.14
C PHE A 163 28.56 -8.93 -28.42
N SER A 164 28.36 -10.25 -28.59
CA SER A 164 28.74 -10.95 -29.83
C SER A 164 27.95 -10.50 -31.05
N GLU A 165 26.76 -9.93 -30.84
CA GLU A 165 25.89 -9.50 -31.91
C GLU A 165 26.16 -8.03 -32.28
N PRO A 166 26.22 -7.70 -33.58
CA PRO A 166 26.48 -6.33 -34.01
C PRO A 166 25.40 -5.35 -33.50
N GLU A 167 24.17 -5.82 -33.32
CA GLU A 167 23.06 -5.04 -32.77
C GLU A 167 23.31 -4.60 -31.32
N THR A 168 23.64 -5.53 -30.42
CA THR A 168 23.92 -5.19 -29.01
C THR A 168 25.23 -4.43 -28.85
N ASN A 169 26.23 -4.70 -29.70
CA ASN A 169 27.49 -3.95 -29.70
C ASN A 169 27.29 -2.49 -30.16
N ALA A 170 26.38 -2.23 -31.10
CA ALA A 170 26.01 -0.87 -31.50
C ALA A 170 25.38 -0.10 -30.32
N LEU A 171 24.43 -0.72 -29.61
CA LEU A 171 23.82 -0.14 -28.41
C LEU A 171 24.85 0.13 -27.30
N LYS A 172 25.77 -0.82 -27.05
CA LYS A 172 26.87 -0.66 -26.10
C LYS A 172 27.71 0.58 -26.40
N LYS A 173 28.20 0.70 -27.65
CA LYS A 173 29.05 1.83 -28.08
C LYS A 173 28.30 3.15 -27.95
N PHE A 174 27.02 3.18 -28.34
CA PHE A 174 26.21 4.38 -28.22
C PHE A 174 26.10 4.84 -26.77
N ILE A 175 25.69 3.97 -25.84
CA ILE A 175 25.58 4.29 -24.41
C ILE A 175 26.92 4.75 -23.82
N GLN A 176 28.03 4.10 -24.17
CA GLN A 176 29.35 4.49 -23.67
C GLN A 176 29.78 5.88 -24.13
N ASN A 177 29.36 6.31 -25.33
CA ASN A 177 29.69 7.61 -25.90
C ASN A 177 28.74 8.74 -25.46
N HIS A 178 27.65 8.42 -24.76
CA HIS A 178 26.62 9.39 -24.35
C HIS A 178 26.39 9.35 -22.82
N PRO A 179 27.38 9.85 -22.02
CA PRO A 179 27.28 9.88 -20.57
C PRO A 179 26.20 10.83 -20.03
N ASN A 180 25.59 11.64 -20.90
CA ASN A 180 24.47 12.53 -20.61
C ASN A 180 23.13 11.79 -20.50
N ILE A 181 23.03 10.51 -20.85
CA ILE A 181 21.81 9.71 -20.65
C ILE A 181 21.56 9.50 -19.16
N THR A 182 20.36 9.85 -18.68
CA THR A 182 19.98 9.73 -17.26
C THR A 182 18.83 8.76 -17.04
N ILE A 183 17.98 8.53 -18.05
CA ILE A 183 16.88 7.57 -18.03
C ILE A 183 16.96 6.70 -19.29
N ALA A 184 16.72 5.39 -19.17
CA ALA A 184 16.60 4.45 -20.28
C ALA A 184 15.32 3.62 -20.19
N LEU A 185 14.56 3.55 -21.29
CA LEU A 185 13.33 2.78 -21.42
C LEU A 185 13.49 1.74 -22.53
N ASP A 186 13.37 0.47 -22.17
CA ASP A 186 13.46 -0.65 -23.10
C ASP A 186 12.05 -1.22 -23.35
N TYR A 187 11.49 -0.91 -24.52
CA TYR A 187 10.09 -1.19 -24.85
C TYR A 187 9.93 -2.56 -25.49
N HIS A 188 9.06 -3.35 -24.86
CA HIS A 188 8.75 -4.74 -25.14
C HIS A 188 7.23 -4.97 -25.18
N SER A 189 6.83 -6.17 -25.55
CA SER A 189 5.51 -6.71 -25.23
C SER A 189 5.64 -8.19 -24.85
N GLN A 190 4.83 -8.71 -23.92
CA GLN A 190 3.58 -8.18 -23.39
C GLN A 190 3.49 -8.31 -21.85
N GLY A 191 2.60 -7.54 -21.22
CA GLY A 191 2.24 -7.76 -19.81
C GLY A 191 1.52 -6.64 -19.09
N ASN A 192 1.48 -5.42 -19.65
CA ASN A 192 1.08 -4.19 -18.95
C ASN A 192 1.90 -3.99 -17.66
N VAL A 193 3.24 -4.02 -17.76
CA VAL A 193 4.14 -3.95 -16.61
C VAL A 193 5.40 -3.16 -16.91
N PHE A 194 5.84 -2.39 -15.92
CA PHE A 194 7.19 -1.87 -15.84
C PHE A 194 8.07 -2.82 -15.03
N PHE A 195 9.23 -3.15 -15.57
CA PHE A 195 10.27 -3.88 -14.87
C PHE A 195 11.50 -3.00 -14.63
N PRO A 196 11.53 -2.23 -13.52
CA PRO A 196 12.72 -1.47 -13.17
C PRO A 196 13.96 -2.36 -13.04
N ALA A 197 15.13 -1.79 -13.29
CA ALA A 197 16.39 -2.50 -13.19
C ALA A 197 16.71 -2.97 -11.76
N HIS A 198 17.56 -3.97 -11.68
CA HIS A 198 18.19 -4.46 -10.46
C HIS A 198 19.66 -4.75 -10.71
N ASP A 199 20.44 -4.93 -9.65
CA ASP A 199 21.86 -5.31 -9.73
C ASP A 199 22.12 -6.79 -9.39
N PHE A 200 21.06 -7.61 -9.48
CA PHE A 200 21.02 -9.05 -9.13
C PHE A 200 21.07 -9.37 -7.64
N ARG A 201 21.26 -8.37 -6.77
CA ARG A 201 21.09 -8.56 -5.34
C ARG A 201 19.60 -8.49 -5.01
N HIS A 202 19.13 -9.33 -4.11
CA HIS A 202 17.75 -9.26 -3.63
C HIS A 202 17.60 -8.23 -2.49
N GLU A 203 18.13 -7.03 -2.76
CA GLU A 203 18.06 -5.89 -1.88
C GLU A 203 17.72 -4.64 -2.66
N ASP A 204 16.86 -3.81 -2.07
CA ASP A 204 16.55 -2.51 -2.63
C ASP A 204 17.84 -1.67 -2.73
N ASN A 205 17.91 -0.87 -3.79
CA ASN A 205 18.94 0.15 -3.99
C ASN A 205 18.42 1.55 -3.67
N ILE A 206 19.32 2.50 -3.44
CA ILE A 206 18.99 3.86 -3.03
C ILE A 206 18.10 4.61 -4.03
N ASP A 207 18.08 4.18 -5.28
CA ASP A 207 17.31 4.69 -6.41
C ASP A 207 16.04 3.87 -6.70
N THR A 208 15.74 2.86 -5.89
CA THR A 208 14.52 2.03 -6.06
C THR A 208 13.25 2.88 -5.90
N THR A 209 13.23 3.88 -5.02
CA THR A 209 12.12 4.85 -4.94
C THR A 209 11.99 5.65 -6.24
N ASP A 210 13.11 6.10 -6.80
CA ASP A 210 13.15 6.92 -8.03
C ASP A 210 12.61 6.13 -9.22
N LEU A 211 13.11 4.90 -9.42
CA LEU A 211 12.66 3.96 -10.44
C LEU A 211 11.17 3.62 -10.33
N ASN A 212 10.69 3.26 -9.14
CA ASN A 212 9.29 2.93 -8.92
C ASN A 212 8.40 4.17 -9.15
N THR A 213 8.83 5.35 -8.73
CA THR A 213 8.05 6.59 -8.89
C THR A 213 7.99 7.04 -10.35
N LEU A 214 9.10 6.92 -11.10
CA LEU A 214 9.12 7.16 -12.55
C LEU A 214 8.09 6.27 -13.25
N CYS A 215 8.14 4.95 -13.01
CA CYS A 215 7.21 3.99 -13.60
C CYS A 215 5.75 4.27 -13.19
N ALA A 216 5.52 4.60 -11.92
CA ALA A 216 4.17 4.90 -11.42
C ALA A 216 3.60 6.19 -12.02
N ASN A 217 4.44 7.21 -12.20
CA ASN A 217 4.07 8.45 -12.86
C ASN A 217 3.72 8.26 -14.34
N MET A 218 4.43 7.35 -15.03
CA MET A 218 4.11 6.93 -16.39
C MET A 218 2.80 6.12 -16.43
N ALA A 219 2.62 5.16 -15.53
CA ALA A 219 1.41 4.35 -15.42
C ALA A 219 0.14 5.19 -15.17
N ASP A 220 0.24 6.28 -14.39
CA ASP A 220 -0.86 7.24 -14.20
C ASP A 220 -1.30 7.90 -15.52
N LYS A 221 -0.35 8.19 -16.43
CA LYS A 221 -0.66 8.77 -17.74
C LYS A 221 -1.36 7.77 -18.65
N ILE A 222 -0.88 6.52 -18.65
CA ILE A 222 -1.53 5.43 -19.38
C ILE A 222 -2.98 5.25 -18.91
N LYS A 223 -3.17 5.14 -17.59
CA LYS A 223 -4.50 4.96 -16.98
C LYS A 223 -5.48 6.06 -17.37
N LYS A 224 -5.03 7.31 -17.47
CA LYS A 224 -5.89 8.45 -17.87
C LYS A 224 -6.40 8.39 -19.31
N ILE A 225 -5.74 7.63 -20.19
CA ILE A 225 -6.13 7.51 -21.60
C ILE A 225 -7.02 6.28 -21.81
N SER A 226 -6.69 5.15 -21.19
CA SER A 226 -7.29 3.86 -21.54
C SER A 226 -7.85 3.07 -20.36
N ASP A 227 -7.81 3.63 -19.14
CA ASP A 227 -8.09 2.98 -17.85
C ASP A 227 -7.18 1.79 -17.49
N ARG A 228 -6.23 1.43 -18.37
CA ARG A 228 -5.31 0.32 -18.13
C ARG A 228 -4.36 0.60 -16.97
N GLU A 229 -4.28 -0.35 -16.05
CA GLU A 229 -3.28 -0.32 -14.99
C GLU A 229 -1.99 -1.04 -15.41
N TYR A 230 -0.85 -0.47 -15.04
CA TYR A 230 0.47 -1.07 -15.27
C TYR A 230 1.15 -1.45 -13.95
N GLY A 231 1.57 -2.70 -13.85
CA GLY A 231 2.32 -3.22 -12.70
C GLY A 231 3.73 -2.67 -12.61
N ILE A 232 4.36 -2.73 -11.44
CA ILE A 232 5.75 -2.31 -11.25
C ILE A 232 6.51 -3.35 -10.42
N HIS A 233 7.44 -4.07 -11.04
CA HIS A 233 8.08 -5.22 -10.43
C HIS A 233 9.55 -5.38 -10.88
N GLN A 234 10.49 -5.61 -9.97
CA GLN A 234 11.92 -5.81 -10.34
C GLN A 234 12.26 -7.28 -10.64
N GLY A 235 11.29 -8.20 -10.61
CA GLY A 235 11.60 -9.64 -10.54
C GLY A 235 11.97 -10.00 -9.09
N LYS A 236 11.40 -11.07 -8.54
CA LYS A 236 11.70 -11.52 -7.17
C LYS A 236 12.02 -13.01 -7.15
N PRO A 237 13.02 -13.44 -6.37
CA PRO A 237 13.29 -14.85 -6.14
C PRO A 237 12.05 -15.56 -5.55
N PRO A 238 11.80 -16.83 -5.91
CA PRO A 238 12.73 -17.73 -6.60
C PRO A 238 12.68 -17.64 -8.14
N ALA A 239 12.03 -16.62 -8.74
CA ALA A 239 12.18 -16.43 -10.17
C ALA A 239 13.65 -16.13 -10.48
N ASN A 240 14.26 -16.94 -11.36
CA ASN A 240 15.61 -16.70 -11.87
C ASN A 240 15.65 -15.26 -12.41
N LEU A 241 16.41 -14.38 -11.75
CA LEU A 241 16.63 -13.04 -12.26
C LEU A 241 17.21 -13.16 -13.65
N ILE A 242 16.53 -12.57 -14.62
CA ILE A 242 16.90 -12.67 -16.03
C ILE A 242 18.11 -11.78 -16.24
N GLY A 243 19.22 -12.39 -16.65
CA GLY A 243 20.47 -11.68 -16.97
C GLY A 243 20.76 -11.56 -18.45
N GLY A 244 21.77 -10.75 -18.76
CA GLY A 244 22.20 -10.45 -20.13
C GLY A 244 21.28 -9.46 -20.86
N SER A 245 20.55 -8.62 -20.14
CA SER A 245 19.59 -7.66 -20.73
C SER A 245 20.17 -6.26 -20.94
N GLY A 246 19.54 -5.47 -21.81
CA GLY A 246 19.88 -4.06 -22.02
C GLY A 246 19.66 -3.23 -20.75
N ARG A 247 18.52 -3.43 -20.09
CA ARG A 247 18.14 -2.76 -18.83
C ARG A 247 19.22 -2.83 -17.75
N GLU A 248 19.72 -4.01 -17.43
CA GLU A 248 20.77 -4.18 -16.42
C GLU A 248 22.09 -3.52 -16.83
N PHE A 249 22.43 -3.61 -18.13
CA PHE A 249 23.61 -2.95 -18.66
C PHE A 249 23.51 -1.42 -18.55
N TYR A 250 22.38 -0.81 -18.92
CA TYR A 250 22.15 0.63 -18.79
C TYR A 250 22.23 1.04 -17.31
N TYR A 251 21.60 0.28 -16.42
CA TYR A 251 21.63 0.52 -14.98
C TYR A 251 23.06 0.50 -14.41
N SER A 252 23.90 -0.43 -14.87
CA SER A 252 25.32 -0.49 -14.47
C SER A 252 26.14 0.76 -14.86
N LYS A 253 25.61 1.64 -15.71
CA LYS A 253 26.22 2.93 -16.09
C LYS A 253 25.72 4.11 -15.26
N GLY A 254 24.89 3.86 -14.25
CA GLY A 254 24.27 4.88 -13.40
C GLY A 254 23.04 5.53 -14.05
N ILE A 255 22.40 4.85 -15.00
CA ILE A 255 21.20 5.30 -15.70
C ILE A 255 19.98 4.68 -15.01
N LEU A 256 18.92 5.45 -14.76
CA LEU A 256 17.65 4.88 -14.32
C LEU A 256 17.01 4.10 -15.47
N ALA A 257 17.09 2.78 -15.42
CA ALA A 257 16.65 1.91 -16.51
C ALA A 257 15.42 1.07 -16.12
N THR A 258 14.47 0.93 -17.04
CA THR A 258 13.30 0.06 -16.88
C THR A 258 12.89 -0.56 -18.21
N VAL A 259 12.41 -1.81 -18.16
CA VAL A 259 11.70 -2.44 -19.27
C VAL A 259 10.23 -2.06 -19.19
N VAL A 260 9.60 -1.79 -20.34
CA VAL A 260 8.17 -1.51 -20.45
C VAL A 260 7.54 -2.61 -21.29
N GLU A 261 6.75 -3.49 -20.68
CA GLU A 261 5.98 -4.53 -21.37
C GLU A 261 4.58 -4.00 -21.70
N VAL A 262 4.35 -3.68 -22.97
CA VAL A 262 3.12 -3.03 -23.45
C VAL A 262 2.07 -4.05 -23.87
N GLY A 263 0.83 -3.79 -23.49
CA GLY A 263 -0.32 -4.58 -23.94
C GLY A 263 -0.32 -6.01 -23.41
N THR A 264 -1.23 -6.82 -23.95
CA THR A 264 -1.44 -8.23 -23.54
C THR A 264 -1.11 -9.22 -24.64
N ARG A 265 -0.59 -8.71 -25.76
CA ARG A 265 -0.26 -9.45 -26.99
C ARG A 265 1.07 -8.95 -27.55
N ASN A 266 1.92 -9.87 -28.02
CA ASN A 266 3.14 -9.52 -28.76
C ASN A 266 2.79 -8.76 -30.04
N ILE A 267 1.75 -9.25 -30.74
CA ILE A 267 1.19 -8.67 -31.96
C ILE A 267 -0.29 -8.41 -31.74
N SER A 268 -0.62 -7.18 -31.38
CA SER A 268 -2.00 -6.73 -31.17
C SER A 268 -2.76 -6.57 -32.48
N ASP A 269 -4.09 -6.51 -32.44
CA ASP A 269 -4.82 -5.94 -33.57
C ASP A 269 -4.50 -4.44 -33.66
N TYR A 270 -4.27 -3.94 -34.87
CA TYR A 270 -3.82 -2.56 -35.01
C TYR A 270 -4.90 -1.55 -34.61
N LEU A 271 -6.14 -1.79 -35.05
CA LEU A 271 -7.26 -0.86 -34.86
C LEU A 271 -7.85 -0.98 -33.46
N ASP A 272 -7.96 -2.21 -32.94
CA ASP A 272 -8.62 -2.44 -31.64
C ASP A 272 -7.69 -2.12 -30.46
N ASP A 273 -6.40 -2.48 -30.55
CA ASP A 273 -5.49 -2.54 -29.40
C ASP A 273 -4.24 -1.67 -29.62
N MET A 274 -3.52 -1.82 -30.74
CA MET A 274 -2.21 -1.16 -30.96
C MET A 274 -2.32 0.36 -30.97
N ASN A 275 -3.30 0.93 -31.68
CA ASN A 275 -3.49 2.37 -31.73
C ASN A 275 -3.77 2.96 -30.33
N GLU A 276 -4.55 2.26 -29.51
CA GLU A 276 -4.78 2.69 -28.12
C GLU A 276 -3.50 2.56 -27.27
N HIS A 277 -2.71 1.49 -27.43
CA HIS A 277 -1.41 1.35 -26.77
C HIS A 277 -0.43 2.46 -27.15
N ILE A 278 -0.42 2.90 -28.41
CA ILE A 278 0.39 4.03 -28.83
C ILE A 278 -0.08 5.31 -28.14
N ARG A 279 -1.39 5.61 -28.23
CA ARG A 279 -1.98 6.82 -27.65
C ARG A 279 -1.81 6.92 -26.14
N GLU A 280 -1.88 5.80 -25.41
CA GLU A 280 -1.72 5.79 -23.95
C GLU A 280 -0.26 5.97 -23.52
N HIS A 281 0.71 5.55 -24.34
CA HIS A 281 2.15 5.63 -24.02
C HIS A 281 2.81 6.95 -24.44
N ILE A 282 2.29 7.67 -25.44
CA ILE A 282 2.78 9.02 -25.79
C ILE A 282 2.85 9.95 -24.55
N PRO A 283 1.77 10.19 -23.79
CA PRO A 283 1.84 11.05 -22.60
C PRO A 283 2.68 10.44 -21.46
N ALA A 284 2.86 9.12 -21.44
CA ALA A 284 3.75 8.45 -20.48
C ALA A 284 5.22 8.75 -20.79
N LEU A 285 5.63 8.70 -22.06
CA LEU A 285 6.97 9.08 -22.51
C LEU A 285 7.26 10.56 -22.23
N ILE A 286 6.30 11.47 -22.46
CA ILE A 286 6.44 12.90 -22.11
C ILE A 286 6.70 13.06 -20.60
N GLU A 287 6.02 12.28 -19.76
CA GLU A 287 6.26 12.32 -18.31
C GLU A 287 7.67 11.83 -17.94
N ALA A 288 8.24 10.87 -18.67
CA ALA A 288 9.63 10.47 -18.49
C ALA A 288 10.61 11.58 -18.91
N ILE A 289 10.39 12.23 -20.07
CA ILE A 289 11.23 13.35 -20.55
C ILE A 289 11.29 14.47 -19.50
N LYS A 290 10.16 14.81 -18.90
CA LYS A 290 10.07 15.84 -17.86
C LYS A 290 10.98 15.58 -16.65
N GLU A 291 11.27 14.32 -16.32
CA GLU A 291 12.10 13.96 -15.16
C GLU A 291 13.59 13.82 -15.53
N VAL A 292 13.95 13.72 -16.82
CA VAL A 292 15.34 13.58 -17.30
C VAL A 292 16.31 14.59 -16.67
N PRO A 293 16.01 15.91 -16.59
CA PRO A 293 16.94 16.88 -16.02
C PRO A 293 17.20 16.69 -14.52
N ASN A 294 16.26 16.08 -13.79
CA ASN A 294 16.37 15.88 -12.34
C ASN A 294 17.42 14.83 -11.97
N TYR A 295 17.78 13.94 -12.90
CA TYR A 295 18.77 12.89 -12.68
C TYR A 295 20.12 13.17 -13.36
N SER A 296 20.32 14.39 -13.86
CA SER A 296 21.64 14.83 -14.34
C SER A 296 22.67 14.79 -13.21
N LYS A 297 23.88 14.31 -13.52
CA LYS A 297 25.02 14.35 -12.59
C LYS A 297 25.37 15.78 -12.16
N GLU A 298 25.02 16.77 -12.99
CA GLU A 298 25.24 18.19 -12.74
C GLU A 298 24.12 18.85 -11.92
N ASN A 299 23.08 18.10 -11.54
CA ASN A 299 21.97 18.65 -10.75
C ASN A 299 22.48 19.13 -9.37
N PRO A 300 22.33 20.43 -9.03
CA PRO A 300 22.79 20.97 -7.76
C PRO A 300 21.87 20.59 -6.58
N VAL A 301 20.65 20.12 -6.83
CA VAL A 301 19.67 19.79 -5.79
C VAL A 301 19.97 18.38 -5.28
N LYS A 302 20.38 18.26 -4.01
CA LYS A 302 20.75 16.99 -3.39
C LYS A 302 19.55 16.25 -2.80
N LYS A 303 19.66 14.92 -2.74
CA LYS A 303 18.68 14.02 -2.12
C LYS A 303 18.45 14.43 -0.66
N VAL A 304 17.23 14.22 -0.17
CA VAL A 304 16.91 14.38 1.25
C VAL A 304 17.53 13.23 2.04
N GLU A 305 18.23 13.55 3.12
CA GLU A 305 18.93 12.61 3.98
C GLU A 305 18.12 12.38 5.26
N ASN A 306 18.36 11.24 5.94
CA ASN A 306 17.76 10.92 7.24
C ASN A 306 16.23 11.15 7.31
N PHE A 307 15.51 10.76 6.25
CA PHE A 307 14.05 10.80 6.23
C PHE A 307 13.50 9.74 7.20
N GLU A 308 12.90 10.22 8.30
CA GLU A 308 12.53 9.44 9.47
C GLU A 308 11.09 9.71 9.94
N VAL A 309 10.59 8.81 10.78
CA VAL A 309 9.33 8.93 11.52
C VAL A 309 9.67 9.20 12.98
N GLU A 310 9.15 10.30 13.52
CA GLU A 310 9.31 10.63 14.94
C GLU A 310 8.22 9.98 15.80
N SER A 311 6.96 9.99 15.34
CA SER A 311 5.85 9.35 16.03
C SER A 311 4.78 8.83 15.08
N ILE A 312 4.10 7.76 15.50
CA ILE A 312 2.96 7.15 14.80
C ILE A 312 1.81 7.05 15.81
N GLY A 313 0.69 7.70 15.51
CA GLY A 313 -0.57 7.55 16.21
C GLY A 313 -1.57 6.70 15.43
N SER A 314 -2.80 6.60 15.93
CA SER A 314 -3.90 5.99 15.18
C SER A 314 -4.35 6.89 14.02
N ASN A 315 -4.22 8.21 14.17
CA ASN A 315 -4.71 9.20 13.23
C ASN A 315 -3.66 10.20 12.73
N HIS A 316 -2.38 10.00 13.07
CA HIS A 316 -1.32 10.93 12.66
C HIS A 316 0.04 10.23 12.51
N VAL A 317 0.93 10.87 11.75
CA VAL A 317 2.35 10.51 11.63
C VAL A 317 3.17 11.80 11.63
N LYS A 318 4.17 11.88 12.51
CA LYS A 318 5.15 12.98 12.50
C LYS A 318 6.43 12.54 11.78
N LEU A 319 6.78 13.26 10.72
CA LEU A 319 7.93 13.01 9.85
C LEU A 319 9.01 14.07 10.10
N LYS A 320 10.28 13.69 9.97
CA LYS A 320 11.43 14.59 10.04
C LYS A 320 12.52 14.17 9.04
N TRP A 321 13.36 15.10 8.60
CA TRP A 321 14.44 14.82 7.66
C TRP A 321 15.57 15.85 7.74
N GLU A 322 16.68 15.54 7.10
CA GLU A 322 17.84 16.43 6.96
C GLU A 322 18.07 16.78 5.49
N ALA A 323 18.40 18.04 5.23
CA ALA A 323 18.72 18.51 3.89
C ALA A 323 19.43 19.87 3.93
N LYS A 324 20.17 20.18 2.86
CA LYS A 324 20.69 21.54 2.64
C LYS A 324 19.53 22.50 2.36
N THR A 325 19.37 23.51 3.21
CA THR A 325 18.30 24.51 3.09
C THR A 325 18.81 25.79 2.42
N SER A 326 17.92 26.47 1.70
CA SER A 326 18.11 27.83 1.20
C SER A 326 16.75 28.44 0.88
N LYS A 327 16.69 29.76 0.64
CA LYS A 327 15.46 30.46 0.22
C LYS A 327 14.77 29.81 -0.99
N ASP A 328 15.55 29.23 -1.90
CA ASP A 328 15.04 28.65 -3.14
C ASP A 328 14.70 27.16 -3.02
N ILE A 329 15.05 26.52 -1.90
CA ILE A 329 14.79 25.10 -1.63
C ILE A 329 13.50 24.93 -0.81
N SER A 330 12.65 24.01 -1.26
CA SER A 330 11.50 23.49 -0.52
C SER A 330 11.36 21.99 -0.74
N PHE A 331 10.57 21.31 0.09
CA PHE A 331 10.34 19.87 0.05
C PHE A 331 8.91 19.57 -0.39
N GLU A 332 8.73 18.61 -1.29
CA GLU A 332 7.43 18.03 -1.63
C GLU A 332 7.28 16.70 -0.89
N ILE A 333 6.20 16.57 -0.12
CA ILE A 333 5.85 15.36 0.63
C ILE A 333 4.61 14.74 0.02
N TYR A 334 4.71 13.49 -0.39
CA TYR A 334 3.62 12.73 -0.99
C TYR A 334 3.20 11.59 -0.08
N ARG A 335 1.90 11.29 -0.05
CA ARG A 335 1.33 10.17 0.71
C ARG A 335 0.41 9.32 -0.15
N SER A 336 0.54 8.01 -0.05
CA SER A 336 -0.43 7.07 -0.63
C SER A 336 -0.85 5.99 0.37
N LYS A 337 -1.98 5.32 0.09
CA LYS A 337 -2.41 4.08 0.77
C LYS A 337 -1.97 2.80 0.03
N ARG A 338 -1.32 2.96 -1.12
CA ARG A 338 -0.87 1.88 -2.01
C ARG A 338 0.62 2.04 -2.28
N ASP A 339 1.37 0.95 -2.13
CA ASP A 339 2.78 0.91 -2.48
C ASP A 339 2.96 1.25 -3.97
N LYS A 340 4.09 1.88 -4.31
CA LYS A 340 4.45 2.27 -5.68
C LYS A 340 3.36 3.08 -6.42
N LEU A 341 2.64 3.95 -5.69
CA LEU A 341 1.75 4.93 -6.31
C LEU A 341 2.55 6.13 -6.84
N TYR A 342 2.04 6.76 -7.90
CA TYR A 342 2.60 7.98 -8.48
C TYR A 342 2.76 9.10 -7.44
N CYS A 343 3.63 10.07 -7.71
CA CYS A 343 3.80 11.28 -6.89
C CYS A 343 3.36 12.51 -7.72
N LYS A 344 2.11 12.95 -7.52
CA LYS A 344 1.43 14.02 -8.29
C LYS A 344 0.73 15.00 -7.34
N GLU A 345 0.15 16.07 -7.86
CA GLU A 345 -0.62 17.03 -7.05
C GLU A 345 -1.75 16.37 -6.24
N THR A 346 -2.40 15.34 -6.78
CA THR A 346 -3.53 14.66 -6.14
C THR A 346 -3.18 13.94 -4.83
N ASN A 347 -1.90 13.66 -4.59
CA ASN A 347 -1.43 13.01 -3.38
C ASN A 347 -0.24 13.72 -2.73
N LEU A 348 0.00 14.96 -3.15
CA LEU A 348 0.93 15.87 -2.49
C LEU A 348 0.23 16.46 -1.26
N ILE A 349 0.79 16.20 -0.09
CA ILE A 349 0.19 16.64 1.18
C ILE A 349 0.85 17.89 1.76
N ALA A 350 2.08 18.20 1.34
CA ALA A 350 2.76 19.41 1.79
C ALA A 350 3.84 19.91 0.82
N ARG A 351 3.98 21.24 0.77
CA ARG A 351 5.17 21.95 0.29
C ARG A 351 5.71 22.81 1.41
N THR A 352 6.88 22.49 1.93
CA THR A 352 7.42 23.18 3.12
C THR A 352 8.91 23.47 2.99
N GLN A 353 9.40 24.48 3.72
CA GLN A 353 10.84 24.69 3.96
C GLN A 353 11.27 24.16 5.33
N ALA A 354 10.31 23.76 6.18
CA ALA A 354 10.59 23.08 7.43
C ALA A 354 11.25 21.73 7.17
N LEU A 355 11.93 21.21 8.19
CA LEU A 355 12.58 19.88 8.18
C LEU A 355 11.74 18.82 8.92
N GLU A 356 10.50 19.17 9.26
CA GLU A 356 9.51 18.28 9.85
C GLU A 356 8.12 18.57 9.29
N PHE A 357 7.25 17.56 9.35
CA PHE A 357 5.84 17.66 8.96
C PHE A 357 5.01 16.66 9.74
N THR A 358 3.88 17.11 10.32
CA THR A 358 2.92 16.23 10.97
C THR A 358 1.70 16.06 10.07
N ASP A 359 1.48 14.84 9.61
CA ASP A 359 0.29 14.46 8.89
C ASP A 359 -0.79 13.99 9.87
N ILE A 360 -1.99 14.57 9.80
CA ILE A 360 -3.10 14.31 10.72
C ILE A 360 -4.35 13.87 9.95
N ASN A 361 -5.38 13.40 10.66
CA ASN A 361 -6.63 12.86 10.09
C ASN A 361 -6.40 11.60 9.23
N LEU A 362 -5.42 10.79 9.62
CA LEU A 362 -5.21 9.46 9.06
C LEU A 362 -6.24 8.47 9.60
N GLN A 363 -6.48 7.40 8.85
CA GLN A 363 -7.30 6.28 9.31
C GLN A 363 -6.45 5.36 10.18
N SER A 364 -7.04 4.81 11.26
CA SER A 364 -6.39 3.81 12.09
C SER A 364 -6.10 2.53 11.32
N ASN A 365 -5.14 1.75 11.81
CA ASN A 365 -4.78 0.44 11.28
C ASN A 365 -4.54 0.40 9.75
N THR A 366 -4.06 1.51 9.16
CA THR A 366 -3.99 1.71 7.71
C THR A 366 -2.54 1.88 7.28
N ASN A 367 -2.15 1.17 6.21
CA ASN A 367 -0.81 1.33 5.63
C ASN A 367 -0.71 2.66 4.85
N TYR A 368 0.34 3.43 5.13
CA TYR A 368 0.69 4.64 4.39
C TYR A 368 2.14 4.58 3.89
N TYR A 369 2.35 5.16 2.72
CA TYR A 369 3.65 5.24 2.05
C TYR A 369 3.98 6.70 1.83
N PHE A 370 5.14 7.13 2.32
CA PHE A 370 5.58 8.51 2.22
C PHE A 370 6.83 8.62 1.34
N ASN A 371 6.77 9.53 0.37
CA ASN A 371 7.88 9.89 -0.49
C ASN A 371 8.19 11.38 -0.30
N ILE A 372 9.48 11.72 -0.28
CA ILE A 372 9.93 13.11 -0.17
C ILE A 372 11.07 13.39 -1.14
N ARG A 373 11.08 14.61 -1.68
CA ARG A 373 12.22 15.15 -2.45
C ARG A 373 12.35 16.66 -2.25
N ALA A 374 13.57 17.16 -2.47
CA ALA A 374 13.86 18.59 -2.46
C ALA A 374 13.66 19.20 -3.84
N ILE A 375 13.33 20.50 -3.89
CA ILE A 375 13.02 21.22 -5.12
C ILE A 375 13.64 22.60 -5.06
N ASN A 376 14.31 22.97 -6.13
CA ASN A 376 14.75 24.34 -6.34
C ASN A 376 13.74 25.09 -7.22
N LYS A 377 13.00 26.01 -6.63
CA LYS A 377 11.93 26.77 -7.32
C LYS A 377 12.46 27.62 -8.46
N LYS A 378 13.63 28.24 -8.28
CA LYS A 378 14.26 29.13 -9.25
C LYS A 378 14.76 28.38 -10.49
N LYS A 379 15.47 27.27 -10.28
CA LYS A 379 16.02 26.43 -11.37
C LYS A 379 14.99 25.47 -11.96
N ARG A 380 13.85 25.27 -11.29
CA ARG A 380 12.82 24.26 -11.61
C ARG A 380 13.40 22.84 -11.71
N LEU A 381 14.35 22.52 -10.82
CA LEU A 381 14.98 21.21 -10.69
C LEU A 381 14.56 20.56 -9.38
N LYS A 382 14.49 19.24 -9.39
CA LYS A 382 14.14 18.42 -8.23
C LYS A 382 15.27 17.46 -7.94
N SER A 383 15.47 17.09 -6.67
CA SER A 383 16.39 16.01 -6.35
C SER A 383 15.75 14.64 -6.56
N PRO A 384 16.57 13.58 -6.64
CA PRO A 384 16.11 12.22 -6.42
C PRO A 384 15.38 12.08 -5.07
N PHE A 385 14.41 11.18 -5.00
CA PHE A 385 13.63 10.88 -3.81
C PHE A 385 14.48 10.23 -2.72
N ALA A 386 14.13 10.50 -1.47
CA ALA A 386 14.63 9.70 -0.34
C ALA A 386 14.08 8.26 -0.42
N ALA A 387 14.72 7.34 0.31
CA ALA A 387 14.20 5.98 0.47
C ALA A 387 12.80 6.04 1.10
N GLN A 388 11.80 5.46 0.43
CA GLN A 388 10.40 5.53 0.85
C GLN A 388 10.21 5.05 2.29
N ILE A 389 9.33 5.70 3.04
CA ILE A 389 8.90 5.26 4.36
C ILE A 389 7.59 4.49 4.22
N LYS A 390 7.52 3.30 4.82
CA LYS A 390 6.31 2.46 4.90
C LYS A 390 5.89 2.33 6.35
N ILE A 391 4.68 2.77 6.68
CA ILE A 391 4.13 2.67 8.04
C ILE A 391 2.72 2.09 8.01
N ARG A 392 2.27 1.60 9.17
CA ARG A 392 0.86 1.39 9.47
C ARG A 392 0.53 2.23 10.69
N THR A 393 -0.53 3.02 10.62
CA THR A 393 -1.05 3.72 11.80
C THR A 393 -1.48 2.73 12.86
N ASN A 394 -1.45 3.16 14.12
CA ASN A 394 -1.93 2.33 15.22
C ASN A 394 -3.43 2.09 15.08
N VAL A 395 -3.95 1.04 15.74
CA VAL A 395 -5.40 0.90 15.95
C VAL A 395 -5.90 2.01 16.87
N GLU A 396 -7.18 2.38 16.77
CA GLU A 396 -7.78 3.22 17.82
C GLU A 396 -7.71 2.51 19.19
N TYR A 397 -7.85 3.30 20.25
CA TYR A 397 -7.72 2.80 21.62
C TYR A 397 -8.71 1.66 21.92
N ASP A 398 -9.90 1.67 21.31
CA ASP A 398 -10.97 0.68 21.44
C ASP A 398 -10.98 -0.40 20.32
N GLU A 399 -9.94 -0.45 19.47
CA GLU A 399 -9.88 -1.33 18.30
C GLU A 399 -8.84 -2.44 18.43
N TYR A 400 -9.11 -3.54 17.73
CA TYR A 400 -8.23 -4.68 17.53
C TYR A 400 -7.92 -4.81 16.04
N SER A 401 -6.75 -5.33 15.71
CA SER A 401 -6.35 -5.62 14.32
C SER A 401 -6.00 -7.09 14.19
N ARG A 402 -6.42 -7.73 13.10
CA ARG A 402 -6.06 -9.13 12.85
C ARG A 402 -5.87 -9.38 11.37
N THR A 403 -4.91 -10.25 11.05
CA THR A 403 -4.66 -10.71 9.67
C THR A 403 -4.76 -12.22 9.63
N TYR A 404 -5.75 -12.70 8.90
CA TYR A 404 -5.94 -14.12 8.64
C TYR A 404 -5.40 -14.49 7.27
N TYR A 405 -4.71 -15.62 7.19
CA TYR A 405 -4.19 -16.15 5.93
C TYR A 405 -5.03 -17.34 5.49
N ALA A 406 -5.13 -17.52 4.18
CA ALA A 406 -5.83 -18.67 3.61
C ALA A 406 -5.18 -20.00 4.02
N ASN A 407 -6.03 -20.98 4.35
CA ASN A 407 -5.65 -22.35 4.66
C ASN A 407 -5.18 -23.03 3.37
N ALA A 408 -3.95 -23.53 3.34
CA ALA A 408 -3.34 -24.09 2.14
C ALA A 408 -4.18 -25.24 1.57
N ASN A 409 -4.49 -26.27 2.37
CA ASN A 409 -5.15 -27.49 1.90
C ASN A 409 -6.61 -27.29 1.45
N GLN A 410 -7.21 -26.16 1.81
CA GLN A 410 -8.59 -25.81 1.47
C GLN A 410 -8.68 -24.58 0.55
N THR A 411 -7.55 -24.20 -0.05
CA THR A 411 -7.48 -23.09 -1.00
C THR A 411 -6.86 -23.61 -2.30
N GLY A 412 -7.53 -23.36 -3.41
CA GLY A 412 -7.17 -23.93 -4.72
C GLY A 412 -8.06 -23.39 -5.83
N TYR A 413 -7.86 -23.91 -7.03
CA TYR A 413 -8.73 -23.62 -8.17
C TYR A 413 -9.34 -24.90 -8.72
N ILE A 414 -10.50 -24.73 -9.34
CA ILE A 414 -11.22 -25.77 -10.06
C ILE A 414 -11.48 -25.29 -11.48
N ALA A 415 -11.63 -26.23 -12.40
CA ALA A 415 -11.99 -25.92 -13.77
C ALA A 415 -12.95 -26.97 -14.33
N GLU A 416 -13.84 -26.52 -15.20
CA GLU A 416 -14.91 -27.29 -15.84
C GLU A 416 -14.35 -28.53 -16.56
N ASN A 417 -13.31 -28.35 -17.37
CA ASN A 417 -12.77 -29.40 -18.24
C ASN A 417 -11.61 -30.19 -17.62
N LEU A 418 -11.35 -30.06 -16.30
CA LEU A 418 -10.27 -30.76 -15.62
C LEU A 418 -10.78 -31.86 -14.69
N ASN A 419 -10.38 -33.11 -14.97
CA ASN A 419 -10.86 -34.31 -14.27
C ASN A 419 -10.27 -34.52 -12.85
N ASN A 420 -9.41 -33.64 -12.33
CA ASN A 420 -8.73 -33.85 -11.03
C ASN A 420 -8.47 -32.55 -10.28
N ASN A 421 -9.56 -31.82 -10.02
CA ASN A 421 -9.52 -30.53 -9.33
C ASN A 421 -8.92 -30.61 -7.92
N HIS A 422 -9.08 -31.73 -7.20
CA HIS A 422 -8.48 -31.93 -5.87
C HIS A 422 -6.94 -31.72 -5.86
N LYS A 423 -6.22 -32.10 -6.92
CA LYS A 423 -4.75 -31.91 -7.00
C LYS A 423 -4.32 -30.45 -7.07
N HIS A 424 -5.23 -29.50 -7.28
CA HIS A 424 -4.91 -28.09 -7.40
C HIS A 424 -4.89 -27.33 -6.06
N PHE A 425 -5.38 -27.94 -4.99
CA PHE A 425 -5.45 -27.32 -3.67
C PHE A 425 -4.10 -27.38 -2.94
N GLY A 426 -3.74 -26.27 -2.27
CA GLY A 426 -2.53 -26.15 -1.42
C GLY A 426 -1.18 -26.07 -2.14
N VAL A 427 -1.13 -26.35 -3.44
CA VAL A 427 0.13 -26.45 -4.19
C VAL A 427 0.22 -25.47 -5.36
N ASN A 428 -0.89 -25.27 -6.07
CA ASN A 428 -0.91 -24.47 -7.30
C ASN A 428 -1.40 -23.05 -7.05
N SER A 429 -0.94 -22.13 -7.90
CA SER A 429 -1.56 -20.81 -7.98
C SER A 429 -3.02 -20.91 -8.39
N LEU A 430 -3.78 -19.87 -8.06
CA LEU A 430 -5.23 -19.80 -8.26
C LEU A 430 -5.54 -19.29 -9.66
N PHE A 431 -6.14 -20.12 -10.53
CA PHE A 431 -6.55 -19.71 -11.87
C PHE A 431 -8.03 -19.34 -11.87
N VAL A 432 -8.36 -18.16 -12.40
CA VAL A 432 -9.74 -17.64 -12.43
C VAL A 432 -10.04 -17.02 -13.78
N GLY A 433 -11.18 -17.38 -14.37
CA GLY A 433 -11.66 -16.88 -15.65
C GLY A 433 -12.08 -18.01 -16.59
N VAL A 434 -11.88 -17.81 -17.90
CA VAL A 434 -12.25 -18.79 -18.92
C VAL A 434 -11.09 -19.03 -19.90
N ASP A 435 -10.88 -20.29 -20.26
CA ASP A 435 -9.86 -20.73 -21.21
C ASP A 435 -10.42 -21.82 -22.12
N GLU A 436 -10.05 -21.81 -23.41
CA GLU A 436 -10.52 -22.79 -24.40
C GLU A 436 -10.26 -24.24 -23.96
N ASN A 437 -9.16 -24.51 -23.23
CA ASN A 437 -8.84 -25.86 -22.78
C ASN A 437 -9.41 -26.18 -21.40
N LYS A 438 -9.49 -25.21 -20.48
CA LYS A 438 -9.93 -25.44 -19.10
C LYS A 438 -11.43 -25.26 -18.90
N GLY A 439 -12.11 -24.59 -19.82
CA GLY A 439 -13.48 -24.08 -19.60
C GLY A 439 -13.49 -22.98 -18.55
N VAL A 440 -14.62 -22.81 -17.87
CA VAL A 440 -14.74 -21.87 -16.75
C VAL A 440 -13.90 -22.36 -15.56
N SER A 441 -13.22 -21.44 -14.88
CA SER A 441 -12.41 -21.71 -13.69
C SER A 441 -12.72 -20.76 -12.55
N TYR A 442 -12.88 -21.33 -11.36
CA TYR A 442 -13.06 -20.61 -10.09
C TYR A 442 -11.90 -20.86 -9.15
N SER A 443 -11.69 -19.95 -8.22
CA SER A 443 -10.80 -20.20 -7.08
C SER A 443 -11.57 -20.17 -5.77
N ILE A 444 -11.31 -21.15 -4.92
CA ILE A 444 -11.85 -21.24 -3.57
C ILE A 444 -10.77 -20.85 -2.58
N ILE A 445 -11.11 -19.94 -1.67
CA ILE A 445 -10.23 -19.47 -0.61
C ILE A 445 -10.93 -19.71 0.73
N SER A 446 -10.31 -20.53 1.57
CA SER A 446 -10.80 -20.88 2.90
C SER A 446 -9.97 -20.18 3.97
N ILE A 447 -10.62 -19.48 4.90
CA ILE A 447 -9.96 -18.76 6.00
C ILE A 447 -10.59 -19.17 7.34
N ASP A 448 -9.76 -19.67 8.25
CA ASP A 448 -10.17 -20.03 9.61
C ASP A 448 -10.29 -18.78 10.49
N LEU A 449 -11.46 -18.58 11.09
CA LEU A 449 -11.80 -17.43 11.94
C LEU A 449 -11.88 -17.79 13.43
N LYS A 450 -11.62 -19.05 13.83
CA LYS A 450 -11.74 -19.57 15.20
C LYS A 450 -11.18 -18.69 16.31
N THR A 451 -10.12 -17.93 16.01
CA THR A 451 -9.44 -17.11 17.01
C THR A 451 -10.07 -15.73 17.21
N ILE A 452 -11.04 -15.31 16.38
CA ILE A 452 -11.77 -14.07 16.61
C ILE A 452 -12.81 -14.29 17.72
N PRO A 453 -12.94 -13.38 18.70
CA PRO A 453 -13.99 -13.48 19.71
C PRO A 453 -15.39 -13.50 19.08
N LYS A 454 -16.32 -14.28 19.65
CA LYS A 454 -17.70 -14.37 19.13
C LYS A 454 -18.47 -13.05 19.25
N ASN A 455 -18.18 -12.26 20.28
CA ASN A 455 -18.72 -10.91 20.48
C ASN A 455 -17.93 -9.83 19.72
N ALA A 456 -17.15 -10.20 18.70
CA ALA A 456 -16.45 -9.24 17.87
C ALA A 456 -17.41 -8.51 16.92
N VAL A 457 -17.27 -7.19 16.88
CA VAL A 457 -17.95 -6.30 15.94
C VAL A 457 -16.91 -5.82 14.92
N ILE A 458 -16.98 -6.37 13.70
CA ILE A 458 -16.09 -5.98 12.59
C ILE A 458 -16.35 -4.52 12.21
N LYS A 459 -15.36 -3.65 12.38
CA LYS A 459 -15.40 -2.25 11.94
C LYS A 459 -14.97 -2.11 10.49
N SER A 460 -13.97 -2.87 10.07
CA SER A 460 -13.54 -2.94 8.66
C SER A 460 -12.90 -4.27 8.34
N ALA A 461 -13.03 -4.68 7.08
CA ALA A 461 -12.45 -5.91 6.55
C ALA A 461 -11.98 -5.70 5.11
N CYS A 462 -10.88 -6.36 4.73
CA CYS A 462 -10.31 -6.27 3.39
C CYS A 462 -9.70 -7.61 2.98
N LEU A 463 -10.18 -8.19 1.88
CA LEU A 463 -9.52 -9.33 1.25
C LEU A 463 -8.43 -8.83 0.30
N ASN A 464 -7.24 -9.40 0.42
CA ASN A 464 -6.08 -9.05 -0.38
C ASN A 464 -5.63 -10.26 -1.21
N LEU A 465 -5.62 -10.12 -2.55
CA LEU A 465 -5.08 -11.11 -3.48
C LEU A 465 -3.95 -10.51 -4.30
N TYR A 466 -2.90 -11.29 -4.56
CA TYR A 466 -1.78 -10.85 -5.36
C TYR A 466 -1.85 -11.45 -6.77
N PRO A 467 -2.09 -10.65 -7.81
CA PRO A 467 -2.09 -11.13 -9.18
C PRO A 467 -0.67 -11.39 -9.68
N ILE A 468 -0.51 -12.51 -10.37
CA ILE A 468 0.71 -12.91 -11.08
C ILE A 468 0.34 -13.22 -12.52
N ASN A 469 1.19 -12.85 -13.48
CA ASN A 469 0.93 -13.17 -14.88
C ASN A 469 2.13 -13.95 -15.43
N ARG A 470 1.91 -15.23 -15.77
CA ARG A 470 2.88 -16.05 -16.49
C ARG A 470 2.52 -16.02 -17.97
N VAL A 471 3.47 -16.39 -18.84
CA VAL A 471 3.39 -16.29 -20.31
C VAL A 471 2.19 -17.02 -20.96
N SER A 472 1.38 -17.75 -20.18
CA SER A 472 0.23 -18.55 -20.62
C SER A 472 -1.15 -18.00 -20.24
N THR A 473 -1.25 -16.84 -19.58
CA THR A 473 -2.52 -16.21 -19.20
C THR A 473 -2.68 -14.87 -19.91
N THR A 474 -3.87 -14.61 -20.45
CA THR A 474 -4.20 -13.37 -21.16
C THR A 474 -5.33 -12.66 -20.45
N ILE A 475 -5.18 -11.35 -20.23
CA ILE A 475 -6.20 -10.48 -19.61
C ILE A 475 -6.42 -9.28 -20.51
N GLU A 476 -7.44 -9.36 -21.35
CA GLU A 476 -7.85 -8.29 -22.25
C GLU A 476 -8.86 -7.37 -21.56
N LYS A 477 -9.29 -6.28 -22.19
CA LYS A 477 -10.13 -5.27 -21.52
C LYS A 477 -11.55 -5.71 -21.11
N PHE A 478 -12.00 -6.92 -21.45
CA PHE A 478 -13.41 -7.30 -21.31
C PHE A 478 -13.70 -8.22 -20.12
N GLY A 479 -14.75 -7.89 -19.39
CA GLY A 479 -15.22 -8.65 -18.24
C GLY A 479 -14.69 -8.13 -16.91
N GLU A 480 -15.15 -8.76 -15.83
CA GLU A 480 -14.94 -8.32 -14.45
C GLU A 480 -14.63 -9.51 -13.53
N TRP A 481 -13.94 -9.25 -12.43
CA TRP A 481 -13.59 -10.24 -11.41
C TRP A 481 -14.25 -9.89 -10.09
N ASN A 482 -14.90 -10.89 -9.53
CA ASN A 482 -15.70 -10.77 -8.32
C ASN A 482 -15.21 -11.74 -7.25
N VAL A 483 -15.52 -11.41 -6.00
CA VAL A 483 -15.32 -12.31 -4.87
C VAL A 483 -16.62 -12.44 -4.10
N GLY A 484 -17.16 -13.65 -4.04
CA GLY A 484 -18.37 -13.99 -3.31
C GLY A 484 -18.08 -14.71 -2.00
N ILE A 485 -18.82 -14.38 -0.94
CA ILE A 485 -18.89 -15.19 0.28
C ILE A 485 -19.85 -16.36 0.01
N VAL A 486 -19.33 -17.57 0.08
CA VAL A 486 -20.09 -18.80 -0.17
C VAL A 486 -20.87 -19.19 1.09
N GLU A 487 -22.13 -19.59 0.92
CA GLU A 487 -22.90 -20.24 1.97
C GLU A 487 -22.34 -21.64 2.21
N GLN A 488 -21.68 -21.84 3.36
CA GLN A 488 -20.93 -23.07 3.66
C GLN A 488 -21.78 -24.35 3.53
N ASP A 489 -23.07 -24.28 3.82
CA ASP A 489 -23.97 -25.43 3.81
C ASP A 489 -24.50 -25.74 2.39
N SER A 490 -24.20 -24.87 1.41
CA SER A 490 -24.59 -25.06 0.00
C SER A 490 -23.58 -25.87 -0.81
N ILE A 491 -22.45 -26.24 -0.22
CA ILE A 491 -21.39 -27.00 -0.87
C ILE A 491 -20.84 -28.07 0.07
N SER A 492 -20.75 -29.31 -0.41
CA SER A 492 -20.23 -30.44 0.35
C SER A 492 -18.78 -30.77 -0.03
N ASP A 493 -18.45 -30.66 -1.33
CA ASP A 493 -17.10 -30.85 -1.86
C ASP A 493 -16.62 -29.58 -2.59
N ILE A 494 -15.66 -28.87 -1.99
CA ILE A 494 -15.05 -27.67 -2.57
C ILE A 494 -14.18 -27.94 -3.81
N THR A 495 -13.96 -29.21 -4.15
CA THR A 495 -13.17 -29.65 -5.30
C THR A 495 -14.02 -30.12 -6.48
N ASP A 496 -15.34 -30.26 -6.29
CA ASP A 496 -16.28 -30.56 -7.36
C ASP A 496 -16.67 -29.29 -8.13
N PHE A 497 -16.65 -29.34 -9.46
CA PHE A 497 -16.92 -28.16 -10.29
C PHE A 497 -18.40 -27.76 -10.24
N ASP A 498 -19.30 -28.73 -10.38
CA ASP A 498 -20.74 -28.49 -10.46
C ASP A 498 -21.27 -27.97 -9.12
N GLU A 499 -20.81 -28.54 -7.99
CA GLU A 499 -21.17 -28.02 -6.66
C GLU A 499 -20.68 -26.58 -6.46
N VAL A 500 -19.45 -26.25 -6.87
CA VAL A 500 -18.93 -24.88 -6.72
C VAL A 500 -19.60 -23.89 -7.66
N ASP A 501 -19.89 -24.26 -8.91
CA ASP A 501 -20.58 -23.38 -9.86
C ASP A 501 -21.99 -23.02 -9.36
N ASN A 502 -22.69 -24.03 -8.82
CA ASN A 502 -24.04 -23.89 -8.26
C ASN A 502 -24.08 -23.40 -6.80
N ALA A 503 -22.93 -23.22 -6.15
CA ALA A 503 -22.86 -22.80 -4.76
C ALA A 503 -23.53 -21.43 -4.55
N LYS A 504 -24.30 -21.31 -3.46
CA LYS A 504 -25.04 -20.08 -3.14
C LYS A 504 -24.10 -19.01 -2.61
N ILE A 505 -24.03 -17.87 -3.29
CA ILE A 505 -23.29 -16.69 -2.84
C ILE A 505 -24.17 -15.84 -1.92
N ILE A 506 -23.77 -15.68 -0.67
CA ILE A 506 -24.46 -14.85 0.33
C ILE A 506 -24.33 -13.37 -0.04
N SER A 507 -23.11 -12.97 -0.42
CA SER A 507 -22.80 -11.58 -0.75
C SER A 507 -21.50 -11.50 -1.55
N TYR A 508 -21.47 -10.68 -2.60
CA TYR A 508 -20.22 -10.26 -3.24
C TYR A 508 -19.56 -9.15 -2.42
N ILE A 509 -18.24 -9.18 -2.30
CA ILE A 509 -17.44 -8.26 -1.49
C ILE A 509 -16.90 -7.13 -2.37
N GLY A 510 -16.98 -5.90 -1.88
CA GLY A 510 -16.43 -4.74 -2.56
C GLY A 510 -17.04 -4.49 -3.94
N GLN A 511 -16.28 -3.80 -4.80
CA GLN A 511 -16.64 -3.58 -6.19
C GLN A 511 -15.96 -4.61 -7.10
N PRO A 512 -16.60 -5.02 -8.21
CA PRO A 512 -15.94 -5.82 -9.24
C PRO A 512 -14.68 -5.12 -9.74
N THR A 513 -13.61 -5.89 -9.97
CA THR A 513 -12.42 -5.35 -10.65
C THR A 513 -12.60 -5.51 -12.14
N LYS A 514 -12.46 -4.44 -12.92
CA LYS A 514 -12.47 -4.51 -14.39
C LYS A 514 -11.16 -5.08 -14.93
N SER A 515 -11.21 -5.67 -16.12
CA SER A 515 -10.05 -6.40 -16.68
C SER A 515 -8.85 -5.52 -17.01
N ASP A 516 -9.11 -4.34 -17.54
CA ASP A 516 -8.10 -3.32 -17.83
C ASP A 516 -7.40 -2.83 -16.55
N GLN A 517 -8.10 -2.91 -15.42
CA GLN A 517 -7.53 -2.64 -14.11
C GLN A 517 -6.79 -3.84 -13.54
N LEU A 518 -6.79 -5.02 -14.15
CA LEU A 518 -6.23 -6.23 -13.58
C LEU A 518 -4.89 -6.61 -14.22
N THR A 519 -3.80 -6.15 -13.59
CA THR A 519 -2.42 -6.46 -14.00
C THR A 519 -1.61 -7.06 -12.84
N GLN A 520 -0.56 -7.81 -13.19
CA GLN A 520 0.37 -8.38 -12.23
C GLN A 520 1.12 -7.31 -11.44
N GLY A 521 1.57 -7.64 -10.23
CA GLY A 521 2.39 -6.74 -9.44
C GLY A 521 1.63 -5.67 -8.65
N ILE A 522 0.31 -5.57 -8.81
CA ILE A 522 -0.56 -4.67 -8.03
C ILE A 522 -1.50 -5.51 -7.17
N TRP A 523 -1.36 -5.43 -5.84
CA TRP A 523 -2.31 -6.06 -4.91
C TRP A 523 -3.74 -5.61 -5.21
N ARG A 524 -4.64 -6.58 -5.35
CA ARG A 524 -6.07 -6.34 -5.43
C ARG A 524 -6.67 -6.45 -4.04
N LYS A 525 -7.50 -5.46 -3.72
CA LYS A 525 -8.13 -5.27 -2.42
C LYS A 525 -9.62 -5.19 -2.63
N TRP A 526 -10.36 -6.06 -1.96
CA TRP A 526 -11.81 -5.97 -1.87
C TRP A 526 -12.18 -5.57 -0.45
N ASP A 527 -12.45 -4.27 -0.29
CA ASP A 527 -12.90 -3.68 0.96
C ASP A 527 -14.38 -4.00 1.18
N PHE A 528 -14.71 -4.47 2.38
CA PHE A 528 -16.08 -4.81 2.76
C PHE A 528 -16.85 -3.52 3.07
N SER A 529 -18.05 -3.39 2.50
CA SER A 529 -19.03 -2.40 2.96
C SER A 529 -19.53 -2.77 4.36
N GLY A 530 -20.19 -1.83 5.07
CA GLY A 530 -20.77 -2.11 6.39
C GLY A 530 -21.74 -3.29 6.39
N MET A 531 -22.53 -3.46 5.31
CA MET A 531 -23.43 -4.62 5.17
C MET A 531 -22.65 -5.93 4.98
N GLN A 532 -21.59 -5.92 4.16
CA GLN A 532 -20.75 -7.10 3.95
C GLN A 532 -19.96 -7.45 5.21
N ALA A 533 -19.52 -6.47 6.00
CA ALA A 533 -18.90 -6.68 7.30
C ALA A 533 -19.87 -7.38 8.27
N SER A 534 -21.14 -6.97 8.31
CA SER A 534 -22.18 -7.67 9.09
C SER A 534 -22.42 -9.12 8.63
N VAL A 535 -22.32 -9.39 7.31
CA VAL A 535 -22.38 -10.77 6.79
C VAL A 535 -21.17 -11.57 7.27
N LEU A 536 -19.96 -10.99 7.24
CA LEU A 536 -18.75 -11.62 7.75
C LEU A 536 -18.84 -11.89 9.27
N THR A 537 -19.40 -10.96 10.05
CA THR A 537 -19.66 -11.16 11.48
C THR A 537 -20.54 -12.39 11.71
N LYS A 538 -21.56 -12.62 10.89
CA LYS A 538 -22.37 -13.86 10.99
C LYS A 538 -21.59 -15.13 10.64
N GLN A 539 -20.55 -15.04 9.80
CA GLN A 539 -19.66 -16.17 9.50
C GLN A 539 -18.68 -16.49 10.64
N ILE A 540 -18.45 -15.57 11.58
CA ILE A 540 -17.63 -15.84 12.78
C ILE A 540 -18.18 -17.00 13.58
N GLU A 541 -19.51 -17.09 13.72
CA GLU A 541 -20.17 -18.21 14.41
C GLU A 541 -19.95 -19.56 13.73
N LYS A 542 -19.66 -19.56 12.42
CA LYS A 542 -19.28 -20.75 11.66
C LYS A 542 -17.78 -21.04 11.72
N GLU A 543 -17.01 -20.25 12.48
CA GLU A 543 -15.57 -20.41 12.72
C GLU A 543 -14.66 -20.33 11.49
N LYS A 544 -15.22 -20.12 10.31
CA LYS A 544 -14.56 -20.18 9.01
C LYS A 544 -15.34 -19.35 8.01
N VAL A 545 -14.67 -18.84 6.98
CA VAL A 545 -15.29 -18.23 5.80
C VAL A 545 -14.74 -18.87 4.53
N ILE A 546 -15.63 -19.17 3.58
CA ILE A 546 -15.29 -19.69 2.25
C ILE A 546 -15.61 -18.59 1.24
N LEU A 547 -14.62 -18.28 0.40
CA LEU A 547 -14.71 -17.24 -0.62
C LEU A 547 -14.52 -17.88 -2.00
N ARG A 548 -15.39 -17.53 -2.96
CA ARG A 548 -15.25 -17.90 -4.37
C ARG A 548 -14.78 -16.68 -5.15
N VAL A 549 -13.63 -16.78 -5.82
CA VAL A 549 -13.14 -15.79 -6.78
C VAL A 549 -13.56 -16.25 -8.17
N GLU A 550 -14.21 -15.35 -8.90
CA GLU A 550 -14.76 -15.62 -10.23
C GLU A 550 -14.39 -14.50 -11.20
N GLY A 551 -14.38 -14.84 -12.49
CA GLY A 551 -14.06 -13.94 -13.58
C GLY A 551 -15.02 -14.16 -14.76
N PRO A 552 -14.65 -13.69 -15.96
CA PRO A 552 -15.45 -13.90 -17.16
C PRO A 552 -15.67 -15.40 -17.45
N LYS A 553 -16.89 -15.76 -17.86
CA LYS A 553 -17.28 -17.15 -18.18
C LYS A 553 -17.31 -17.43 -19.69
N GLU A 554 -17.23 -16.40 -20.52
CA GLU A 554 -17.34 -16.51 -21.97
C GLU A 554 -16.15 -15.83 -22.66
N LEU A 555 -15.71 -16.42 -23.77
CA LEU A 555 -14.67 -15.86 -24.63
C LEU A 555 -15.29 -15.07 -25.78
N LYS A 556 -14.73 -13.91 -26.07
CA LYS A 556 -15.02 -13.21 -27.34
C LYS A 556 -14.48 -14.02 -28.52
N VAL A 557 -15.15 -13.91 -29.67
CA VAL A 557 -14.73 -14.56 -30.92
C VAL A 557 -13.25 -14.27 -31.21
N GLY A 558 -12.48 -15.32 -31.49
CA GLY A 558 -11.04 -15.23 -31.78
C GLY A 558 -10.12 -15.09 -30.56
N ARG A 559 -10.65 -15.16 -29.33
CA ARG A 559 -9.87 -15.16 -28.09
C ARG A 559 -9.85 -16.58 -27.51
N LYS A 560 -8.69 -17.01 -26.99
CA LYS A 560 -8.48 -18.36 -26.44
C LYS A 560 -8.49 -18.42 -24.91
N SER A 561 -8.29 -17.27 -24.27
CA SER A 561 -8.13 -17.19 -22.82
C SER A 561 -8.51 -15.78 -22.35
N GLN A 562 -9.20 -15.71 -21.22
CA GLN A 562 -9.43 -14.51 -20.41
C GLN A 562 -9.32 -14.94 -18.94
N MET A 563 -8.08 -15.04 -18.47
CA MET A 563 -7.75 -15.73 -17.23
C MET A 563 -6.68 -14.97 -16.44
N MET A 564 -6.89 -14.83 -15.13
CA MET A 564 -5.90 -14.29 -14.20
C MET A 564 -5.41 -15.40 -13.28
N GLN A 565 -4.11 -15.36 -12.98
CA GLN A 565 -3.48 -16.21 -11.98
C GLN A 565 -3.25 -15.39 -10.70
N TRP A 566 -3.64 -15.91 -9.56
CA TRP A 566 -3.37 -15.30 -8.25
C TRP A 566 -2.40 -16.17 -7.47
N ASP A 567 -1.50 -15.52 -6.75
CA ASP A 567 -0.56 -16.24 -5.91
C ASP A 567 -1.28 -16.84 -4.70
N ILE A 568 -0.97 -18.11 -4.42
CA ILE A 568 -1.43 -18.81 -3.23
C ILE A 568 -0.43 -18.64 -2.06
N GLY A 569 0.83 -18.28 -2.37
CA GLY A 569 1.93 -18.07 -1.44
C GLY A 569 2.51 -19.35 -0.82
N TYR A 570 2.07 -20.52 -1.28
CA TYR A 570 2.53 -21.85 -0.87
C TYR A 570 3.09 -22.65 -2.05
N GLY A 571 3.80 -23.74 -1.73
CA GLY A 571 4.30 -24.69 -2.72
C GLY A 571 5.40 -24.15 -3.63
N LYS A 572 5.82 -24.99 -4.59
CA LYS A 572 6.91 -24.67 -5.52
C LYS A 572 6.59 -23.54 -6.52
N PHE A 573 5.32 -23.16 -6.63
CA PHE A 573 4.85 -22.19 -7.62
C PHE A 573 4.40 -20.85 -7.03
N GLY A 574 4.24 -20.76 -5.70
CA GLY A 574 3.93 -19.49 -5.04
C GLY A 574 5.16 -18.63 -4.81
N PHE A 575 5.01 -17.30 -4.72
CA PHE A 575 6.12 -16.37 -4.50
C PHE A 575 6.44 -16.20 -3.00
N GLY A 576 5.92 -17.09 -2.16
CA GLY A 576 6.19 -17.18 -0.73
C GLY A 576 5.11 -16.53 0.16
N LEU A 577 5.31 -16.69 1.47
CA LEU A 577 4.31 -16.42 2.51
C LEU A 577 3.76 -14.98 2.53
N THR A 578 4.49 -14.03 1.95
CA THR A 578 4.10 -12.62 1.85
C THR A 578 2.96 -12.39 0.84
N TYR A 579 2.83 -13.25 -0.17
CA TYR A 579 1.84 -13.11 -1.24
C TYR A 579 0.60 -13.98 -1.04
N ARG A 580 0.51 -14.65 0.11
CA ARG A 580 -0.67 -15.44 0.47
C ARG A 580 -1.94 -14.59 0.46
N PRO A 581 -3.05 -15.12 -0.07
CA PRO A 581 -4.37 -14.54 0.14
C PRO A 581 -4.59 -14.30 1.63
N ARG A 582 -5.03 -13.09 1.98
CA ARG A 582 -5.24 -12.71 3.36
C ARG A 582 -6.44 -11.81 3.56
N LEU A 583 -7.12 -12.01 4.67
CA LEU A 583 -8.21 -11.18 5.18
C LEU A 583 -7.67 -10.33 6.32
N GLU A 584 -7.61 -9.02 6.11
CA GLU A 584 -7.23 -8.05 7.15
C GLU A 584 -8.50 -7.47 7.78
N LEU A 585 -8.57 -7.45 9.12
CA LEU A 585 -9.71 -7.00 9.90
C LEU A 585 -9.30 -5.93 10.90
N THR A 586 -10.14 -4.92 11.06
CA THR A 586 -10.22 -4.09 12.26
C THR A 586 -11.55 -4.41 12.94
N TYR A 587 -11.55 -4.74 14.22
CA TYR A 587 -12.77 -5.02 14.97
C TYR A 587 -12.72 -4.40 16.35
N THR A 588 -13.87 -4.25 16.99
CA THR A 588 -13.97 -4.06 18.44
C THR A 588 -14.73 -5.24 19.04
N ILE A 589 -14.87 -5.30 20.35
CA ILE A 589 -15.72 -6.29 21.01
C ILE A 589 -16.86 -5.57 21.71
N GLU A 590 -18.01 -6.22 21.83
CA GLU A 590 -19.11 -5.69 22.63
C GLU A 590 -18.62 -5.41 24.06
N PRO A 591 -18.80 -4.18 24.57
CA PRO A 591 -18.24 -3.79 25.85
C PRO A 591 -18.96 -4.48 27.00
N THR A 592 -18.20 -4.80 28.05
CA THR A 592 -18.78 -5.16 29.34
C THR A 592 -19.30 -3.89 30.01
N ILE A 593 -20.55 -3.95 30.47
CA ILE A 593 -21.22 -2.82 31.15
C ILE A 593 -21.19 -3.07 32.65
N VAL A 594 -20.64 -2.13 33.41
CA VAL A 594 -20.65 -2.15 34.88
C VAL A 594 -21.39 -0.93 35.39
N SER A 595 -22.34 -1.16 36.30
CA SER A 595 -23.02 -0.11 37.04
C SER A 595 -22.39 0.04 38.42
N LEU A 596 -21.82 1.20 38.70
CA LEU A 596 -21.25 1.56 39.99
C LEU A 596 -22.23 2.48 40.71
N TYR A 597 -22.72 2.03 41.87
CA TYR A 597 -23.55 2.87 42.73
C TYR A 597 -22.67 3.81 43.55
N ALA A 598 -23.20 5.00 43.87
CA ALA A 598 -22.46 5.95 44.68
C ALA A 598 -22.16 5.36 46.07
N LYS A 599 -20.87 5.30 46.42
CA LYS A 599 -20.36 4.89 47.73
C LYS A 599 -20.78 5.86 48.83
N SER A 600 -20.78 7.16 48.52
CA SER A 600 -21.25 8.19 49.44
C SER A 600 -21.92 9.32 48.68
N ILE A 601 -22.97 9.87 49.28
CA ILE A 601 -23.78 10.95 48.70
C ILE A 601 -23.98 12.03 49.76
N HIS A 602 -23.71 13.28 49.38
CA HIS A 602 -23.88 14.43 50.27
C HIS A 602 -24.52 15.62 49.54
N THR A 603 -25.63 16.14 50.06
CA THR A 603 -26.15 17.46 49.67
C THR A 603 -25.51 18.53 50.55
N ILE A 604 -24.89 19.52 49.93
CA ILE A 604 -24.08 20.56 50.57
C ILE A 604 -24.76 21.91 50.32
N SER A 605 -25.27 22.50 51.40
CA SER A 605 -25.82 23.86 51.44
C SER A 605 -25.00 24.73 52.39
N LYS A 606 -25.21 26.06 52.37
CA LYS A 606 -24.42 26.99 53.19
C LYS A 606 -24.40 26.64 54.68
N ASN A 607 -25.53 26.14 55.20
CA ASN A 607 -25.72 25.94 56.64
C ASN A 607 -25.67 24.47 57.07
N LYS A 608 -25.80 23.53 56.12
CA LYS A 608 -25.86 22.09 56.44
C LYS A 608 -25.35 21.20 55.32
N VAL A 609 -24.86 20.03 55.72
CA VAL A 609 -24.49 18.91 54.85
C VAL A 609 -25.41 17.75 55.20
N VAL A 610 -26.17 17.26 54.23
CA VAL A 610 -27.13 16.16 54.40
C VAL A 610 -26.57 14.92 53.72
N LYS A 611 -26.44 13.82 54.46
CA LYS A 611 -26.04 12.52 53.90
C LYS A 611 -27.23 11.83 53.25
N ASP A 612 -26.96 10.99 52.25
CA ASP A 612 -27.96 10.14 51.57
C ASP A 612 -29.10 10.93 50.90
N GLU A 613 -28.83 12.18 50.52
CA GLU A 613 -29.71 13.05 49.74
C GLU A 613 -28.93 13.61 48.55
N ILE A 614 -29.52 13.56 47.35
CA ILE A 614 -29.06 14.32 46.20
C ILE A 614 -30.09 15.43 45.94
N SER A 615 -29.72 16.68 46.24
CA SER A 615 -30.46 17.84 45.78
C SER A 615 -29.55 18.96 45.29
N SER A 616 -30.00 19.66 44.24
CA SER A 616 -29.25 20.75 43.63
C SER A 616 -30.19 21.89 43.25
N GLY A 617 -29.75 23.14 43.48
CA GLY A 617 -30.56 24.33 43.27
C GLY A 617 -30.10 25.54 44.09
N PHE A 618 -31.04 26.37 44.52
CA PHE A 618 -30.77 27.58 45.29
C PHE A 618 -31.57 27.54 46.61
N ASP A 619 -30.89 27.82 47.72
CA ASP A 619 -31.51 27.91 49.04
C ASP A 619 -32.35 29.20 49.21
N GLU A 620 -32.96 29.40 50.38
CA GLU A 620 -33.78 30.56 50.69
C GLU A 620 -33.04 31.90 50.54
N SER A 621 -31.72 31.89 50.72
CA SER A 621 -30.86 33.07 50.55
C SER A 621 -30.38 33.25 49.11
N GLY A 622 -30.71 32.32 48.21
CA GLY A 622 -30.26 32.29 46.81
C GLY A 622 -28.83 31.75 46.65
N LYS A 623 -28.28 31.10 47.68
CA LYS A 623 -26.97 30.44 47.60
C LYS A 623 -27.13 29.04 47.02
N LYS A 624 -26.09 28.59 46.30
CA LYS A 624 -26.12 27.33 45.56
C LYS A 624 -26.11 26.14 46.53
N ILE A 625 -26.90 25.13 46.19
CA ILE A 625 -26.90 23.82 46.83
C ILE A 625 -26.21 22.86 45.88
N TYR A 626 -25.11 22.26 46.32
CA TYR A 626 -24.36 21.27 45.55
C TYR A 626 -24.72 19.87 46.02
N SER A 627 -24.62 18.87 45.15
CA SER A 627 -24.53 17.47 45.60
C SER A 627 -23.15 16.91 45.28
N ALA A 628 -22.62 16.09 46.15
CA ALA A 628 -21.36 15.37 45.99
C ALA A 628 -21.68 13.87 45.89
N LEU A 629 -21.30 13.25 44.79
CA LEU A 629 -21.50 11.83 44.50
C LEU A 629 -20.14 11.16 44.37
N GLU A 630 -19.84 10.23 45.25
CA GLU A 630 -18.56 9.51 45.25
C GLU A 630 -18.75 8.09 44.73
N PHE A 631 -17.93 7.65 43.78
CA PHE A 631 -17.98 6.30 43.21
C PHE A 631 -16.64 5.59 43.41
N ASN A 632 -16.68 4.28 43.67
CA ASN A 632 -15.48 3.45 43.85
C ASN A 632 -15.21 2.63 42.59
N LEU A 633 -13.99 2.70 42.07
CA LEU A 633 -13.58 1.98 40.85
C LEU A 633 -12.99 0.60 41.15
N SER A 634 -12.91 0.16 42.41
CA SER A 634 -12.14 -1.03 42.78
C SER A 634 -12.69 -2.34 42.19
N SER A 635 -13.98 -2.38 41.85
CA SER A 635 -14.65 -3.51 41.19
C SER A 635 -14.29 -3.67 39.71
N LEU A 636 -13.71 -2.65 39.07
CA LEU A 636 -13.22 -2.77 37.70
C LEU A 636 -11.95 -3.65 37.65
N PRO A 637 -11.69 -4.34 36.53
CA PRO A 637 -10.45 -5.08 36.36
C PRO A 637 -9.23 -4.14 36.36
N SER A 638 -8.03 -4.71 36.38
CA SER A 638 -6.79 -3.94 36.38
C SER A 638 -6.71 -2.98 35.19
N TYR A 639 -6.14 -1.80 35.43
CA TYR A 639 -5.90 -0.78 34.42
C TYR A 639 -5.18 -1.33 33.18
N GLU A 640 -4.21 -2.23 33.38
CA GLU A 640 -3.40 -2.82 32.30
C GLU A 640 -4.21 -3.53 31.22
N TYR A 641 -5.38 -4.08 31.56
CA TYR A 641 -6.21 -4.89 30.67
C TYR A 641 -7.60 -4.28 30.42
N THR A 642 -7.88 -3.10 30.97
CA THR A 642 -9.21 -2.49 30.90
C THR A 642 -9.14 -1.21 30.09
N ILE A 643 -9.85 -1.14 28.96
CA ILE A 643 -10.03 0.09 28.19
C ILE A 643 -11.46 0.57 28.36
N ILE A 644 -11.66 1.72 29.02
CA ILE A 644 -12.98 2.36 29.13
C ILE A 644 -13.33 2.97 27.78
N THR A 645 -14.35 2.44 27.11
CA THR A 645 -14.83 2.89 25.81
C THR A 645 -15.85 4.02 25.96
N ASN A 646 -16.72 3.91 26.97
CA ASN A 646 -17.74 4.90 27.28
C ASN A 646 -18.00 4.96 28.80
N ALA A 647 -18.45 6.12 29.28
CA ALA A 647 -18.86 6.29 30.66
C ALA A 647 -19.91 7.40 30.77
N TYR A 648 -20.89 7.23 31.64
CA TYR A 648 -21.91 8.23 31.91
C TYR A 648 -22.54 8.07 33.29
N VAL A 649 -22.97 9.17 33.89
CA VAL A 649 -23.79 9.12 35.11
C VAL A 649 -25.26 9.16 34.75
N GLU A 650 -26.02 8.21 35.27
CA GLU A 650 -27.47 8.23 35.23
C GLU A 650 -28.00 8.82 36.55
N LEU A 651 -28.79 9.90 36.44
CA LEU A 651 -29.52 10.48 37.56
C LEU A 651 -31.02 10.52 37.24
N ASN A 652 -31.85 10.10 38.20
CA ASN A 652 -33.30 10.09 38.07
C ASN A 652 -33.91 11.14 39.00
N SER A 653 -34.68 12.09 38.48
CA SER A 653 -35.31 13.13 39.32
C SER A 653 -36.60 12.63 39.99
N THR A 654 -36.80 12.93 41.29
CA THR A 654 -37.97 12.45 42.08
C THR A 654 -39.25 13.27 41.87
N LYS A 655 -39.37 13.92 40.69
CA LYS A 655 -40.50 14.72 40.22
C LYS A 655 -40.79 15.99 41.07
N THR A 656 -40.27 17.11 40.58
CA THR A 656 -40.74 18.46 40.94
C THR A 656 -40.70 19.33 39.69
N TYR A 657 -41.84 19.73 39.16
CA TYR A 657 -41.89 20.65 38.02
C TYR A 657 -41.44 22.05 38.47
N LEU A 658 -40.36 22.54 37.87
CA LEU A 658 -39.85 23.88 38.08
C LEU A 658 -39.85 24.61 36.73
N LYS A 659 -40.70 25.64 36.58
CA LYS A 659 -40.75 26.51 35.37
C LYS A 659 -39.60 27.52 35.33
N ASP A 660 -38.62 27.37 36.20
CA ASP A 660 -37.53 28.31 36.42
C ASP A 660 -36.31 27.93 35.57
N ASP A 661 -35.54 28.94 35.14
CA ASP A 661 -34.33 28.73 34.35
C ASP A 661 -33.17 28.27 35.24
N ILE A 662 -33.22 27.00 35.65
CA ILE A 662 -32.16 26.32 36.40
C ILE A 662 -31.56 25.26 35.48
N ARG A 663 -30.22 25.22 35.44
CA ARG A 663 -29.46 24.17 34.77
C ARG A 663 -28.54 23.45 35.74
N PHE A 664 -28.36 22.15 35.53
CA PHE A 664 -27.56 21.26 36.34
C PHE A 664 -26.32 20.83 35.56
N HIS A 665 -25.17 21.02 36.19
CA HIS A 665 -23.85 20.70 35.67
C HIS A 665 -23.25 19.62 36.53
N LEU A 666 -22.68 18.59 35.94
CA LEU A 666 -21.91 17.60 36.67
C LEU A 666 -20.43 17.88 36.46
N GLU A 667 -19.68 18.01 37.54
CA GLU A 667 -18.26 18.37 37.50
C GLU A 667 -17.43 17.29 38.17
N PHE A 668 -16.39 16.80 37.49
CA PHE A 668 -15.36 15.97 38.09
C PHE A 668 -14.44 16.85 38.95
N VAL A 669 -14.31 16.52 40.24
CA VAL A 669 -13.59 17.34 41.23
C VAL A 669 -12.64 16.49 42.06
N ASP A 670 -11.70 17.15 42.76
CA ASP A 670 -10.75 16.46 43.64
C ASP A 670 -11.46 15.79 44.82
N ASN A 671 -11.18 14.50 45.05
CA ASN A 671 -11.76 13.73 46.14
C ASN A 671 -11.41 14.26 47.53
N ASN A 672 -10.24 14.89 47.69
CA ASN A 672 -9.71 15.36 48.98
C ASN A 672 -10.43 16.62 49.50
N ILE A 673 -11.38 17.18 48.72
CA ILE A 673 -12.13 18.36 49.13
C ILE A 673 -13.01 18.08 50.35
N LYS A 674 -12.97 18.96 51.36
CA LYS A 674 -13.88 18.84 52.50
C LYS A 674 -15.32 19.07 52.03
N ARG A 675 -16.25 18.26 52.51
CA ARG A 675 -17.67 18.31 52.15
C ARG A 675 -18.39 19.47 52.86
N ASN A 676 -17.99 20.71 52.62
CA ASN A 676 -18.67 21.92 53.11
C ASN A 676 -18.87 22.95 51.98
N HIS A 677 -19.79 23.89 52.20
CA HIS A 677 -20.19 24.83 51.15
C HIS A 677 -19.06 25.73 50.67
N LYS A 678 -18.18 26.21 51.57
CA LYS A 678 -17.10 27.14 51.20
C LYS A 678 -16.08 26.47 50.27
N ASP A 679 -15.70 25.24 50.60
CA ASP A 679 -14.74 24.50 49.78
C ASP A 679 -15.38 24.12 48.45
N PHE A 680 -16.63 23.64 48.43
CA PHE A 680 -17.32 23.37 47.17
C PHE A 680 -17.48 24.63 46.32
N GLU A 681 -17.81 25.79 46.88
CA GLU A 681 -17.91 27.05 46.12
C GLU A 681 -16.59 27.43 45.42
N ASN A 682 -15.44 27.06 46.00
CA ASN A 682 -14.09 27.36 45.49
C ASN A 682 -13.36 26.13 44.95
N ARG A 683 -14.08 25.04 44.66
CA ARG A 683 -13.48 23.76 44.26
C ARG A 683 -12.71 23.89 42.95
N LYS A 684 -11.62 23.12 42.84
CA LYS A 684 -10.95 22.91 41.56
C LYS A 684 -11.79 21.95 40.71
N ILE A 685 -12.24 22.44 39.56
CA ILE A 685 -12.89 21.61 38.56
C ILE A 685 -11.79 20.93 37.77
N ILE A 686 -11.79 19.59 37.76
CA ILE A 686 -10.88 18.81 36.93
C ILE A 686 -11.44 18.78 35.50
N GLN A 687 -12.71 18.43 35.34
CA GLN A 687 -13.40 18.39 34.05
C GLN A 687 -14.92 18.56 34.22
N ASN A 688 -15.60 19.17 33.26
CA ASN A 688 -17.07 19.16 33.20
C ASN A 688 -17.57 17.90 32.48
N ILE A 689 -18.66 17.31 32.96
CA ILE A 689 -19.19 16.05 32.45
C ILE A 689 -20.50 16.30 31.71
N GLY A 690 -20.53 15.91 30.43
CA GLY A 690 -21.71 15.97 29.58
C GLY A 690 -22.19 17.38 29.28
N TYR A 691 -23.42 17.47 28.81
CA TYR A 691 -24.12 18.73 28.59
C TYR A 691 -24.99 19.09 29.80
N ASP A 692 -25.24 20.38 29.97
CA ASP A 692 -26.12 20.86 31.03
C ASP A 692 -27.55 20.36 30.85
N ILE A 693 -28.16 19.92 31.95
CA ILE A 693 -29.57 19.52 31.97
C ILE A 693 -30.39 20.67 32.55
N SER A 694 -31.39 21.15 31.83
CA SER A 694 -32.30 22.16 32.38
C SER A 694 -33.38 21.53 33.25
N ALA A 695 -33.90 22.28 34.21
CA ALA A 695 -35.08 21.88 34.98
C ALA A 695 -36.31 21.62 34.09
N ASN A 696 -36.38 22.23 32.90
CA ASN A 696 -37.43 21.95 31.91
C ASN A 696 -37.26 20.58 31.25
N ASP A 697 -36.03 20.11 31.02
CA ASP A 697 -35.77 18.80 30.41
C ASP A 697 -36.28 17.66 31.29
N LEU A 698 -36.23 17.86 32.61
CA LEU A 698 -36.76 16.93 33.62
C LEU A 698 -38.27 16.71 33.52
N LYS A 699 -39.01 17.63 32.88
CA LYS A 699 -40.45 17.47 32.62
C LYS A 699 -40.71 16.34 31.63
N ASN A 700 -39.91 16.28 30.57
CA ASN A 700 -40.12 15.37 29.45
C ASN A 700 -39.38 14.05 29.65
N ASN A 701 -38.24 14.07 30.35
CA ASN A 701 -37.48 12.89 30.70
C ASN A 701 -36.91 13.00 32.11
N GLN A 702 -37.35 12.15 33.03
CA GLN A 702 -36.88 12.20 34.42
C GLN A 702 -35.48 11.59 34.59
N THR A 703 -35.12 10.66 33.71
CA THR A 703 -33.82 10.00 33.65
C THR A 703 -32.89 10.80 32.77
N GLN A 704 -31.76 11.21 33.33
CA GLN A 704 -30.80 12.05 32.64
C GLN A 704 -29.43 11.40 32.65
N TYR A 705 -28.74 11.53 31.52
CA TYR A 705 -27.44 10.91 31.27
C TYR A 705 -26.37 11.98 31.08
N PHE A 706 -25.42 12.04 31.99
CA PHE A 706 -24.26 12.92 31.90
C PHE A 706 -23.10 12.13 31.28
N VAL A 707 -22.96 12.23 29.96
CA VAL A 707 -21.98 11.46 29.17
C VAL A 707 -20.57 12.06 29.28
N PHE A 708 -19.57 11.22 29.52
CA PHE A 708 -18.18 11.65 29.62
C PHE A 708 -17.63 11.94 28.23
N ASP A 709 -17.09 13.15 28.03
CA ASP A 709 -16.33 13.49 26.84
C ASP A 709 -14.94 12.81 26.85
N SER A 710 -14.14 13.02 25.81
CA SER A 710 -12.80 12.43 25.71
C SER A 710 -11.86 12.82 26.86
N PHE A 711 -11.93 14.07 27.35
CA PHE A 711 -11.08 14.54 28.44
C PHE A 711 -11.50 13.93 29.78
N ALA A 712 -12.81 13.85 30.03
CA ALA A 712 -13.38 13.22 31.20
C ALA A 712 -13.04 11.72 31.25
N LYS A 713 -13.08 11.03 30.11
CA LYS A 713 -12.65 9.63 30.01
C LYS A 713 -11.15 9.48 30.24
N ILE A 714 -10.31 10.42 29.81
CA ILE A 714 -8.87 10.40 30.12
C ILE A 714 -8.67 10.47 31.64
N GLU A 715 -9.32 11.42 32.32
CA GLU A 715 -9.23 11.54 33.78
C GLU A 715 -9.74 10.28 34.49
N LEU A 716 -10.87 9.73 34.05
CA LEU A 716 -11.42 8.49 34.61
C LEU A 716 -10.44 7.31 34.44
N ASN A 717 -9.77 7.22 33.29
CA ASN A 717 -8.75 6.20 33.05
C ASN A 717 -7.51 6.40 33.93
N GLU A 718 -7.11 7.64 34.22
CA GLU A 718 -6.02 7.91 35.16
C GLU A 718 -6.38 7.44 36.58
N LYS A 719 -7.62 7.69 37.03
CA LYS A 719 -8.11 7.22 38.34
C LYS A 719 -8.19 5.69 38.45
N LEU A 720 -8.37 4.99 37.32
CA LEU A 720 -8.36 3.52 37.28
C LEU A 720 -6.99 2.92 37.58
N LYS A 721 -5.87 3.63 37.30
CA LYS A 721 -4.50 3.13 37.56
C LYS A 721 -4.32 2.73 39.01
N ASP A 722 -4.71 3.62 39.91
CA ASP A 722 -4.57 3.46 41.36
C ASP A 722 -5.88 2.97 42.00
N LYS A 723 -6.90 2.68 41.19
CA LYS A 723 -8.27 2.34 41.63
C LYS A 723 -8.85 3.32 42.66
N THR A 724 -8.48 4.60 42.54
CA THR A 724 -8.96 5.64 43.45
C THR A 724 -10.43 5.89 43.25
N ASP A 725 -11.14 6.27 44.31
CA ASP A 725 -12.50 6.75 44.21
C ASP A 725 -12.56 7.95 43.24
N ILE A 726 -13.75 8.27 42.74
CA ILE A 726 -14.01 9.50 41.99
C ILE A 726 -15.09 10.32 42.69
N LEU A 727 -14.99 11.64 42.61
CA LEU A 727 -15.97 12.56 43.18
C LEU A 727 -16.56 13.46 42.09
N LEU A 728 -17.88 13.43 41.98
CA LEU A 728 -18.64 14.26 41.07
C LEU A 728 -19.50 15.27 41.85
N ALA A 729 -19.44 16.53 41.45
CA ALA A 729 -20.21 17.62 42.03
C ALA A 729 -21.34 18.05 41.10
N LEU A 730 -22.59 17.90 41.55
CA LEU A 730 -23.77 18.40 40.84
C LEU A 730 -24.04 19.86 41.23
N LYS A 731 -23.88 20.76 40.28
CA LYS A 731 -23.96 22.20 40.45
C LYS A 731 -25.16 22.81 39.74
N PRO A 732 -25.87 23.75 40.39
CA PRO A 732 -26.90 24.54 39.75
C PRO A 732 -26.34 25.85 39.18
N THR A 733 -26.89 26.27 38.04
CA THR A 733 -26.70 27.60 37.42
C THR A 733 -28.04 28.16 36.96
N SER A 734 -28.11 29.47 36.76
CA SER A 734 -29.31 30.18 36.28
C SER A 734 -28.89 31.46 35.56
N SER A 735 -29.57 31.84 34.48
CA SER A 735 -29.38 33.16 33.87
C SER A 735 -30.01 34.29 34.69
N LYS A 736 -31.00 33.96 35.52
CA LYS A 736 -31.64 34.92 36.44
C LYS A 736 -30.74 35.16 37.65
N LYS A 737 -30.56 36.44 38.00
CA LYS A 737 -29.73 36.89 39.12
C LYS A 737 -30.31 36.56 40.51
N ALA A 738 -31.58 36.22 40.63
CA ALA A 738 -32.27 36.06 41.90
C ALA A 738 -33.24 34.85 41.91
N ILE A 739 -32.70 33.64 41.82
CA ILE A 739 -33.47 32.42 42.14
C ILE A 739 -33.23 32.07 43.62
N LYS A 740 -34.31 31.86 44.36
CA LYS A 740 -34.29 31.52 45.78
C LYS A 740 -35.30 30.41 46.06
N ASN A 741 -34.98 29.53 47.01
CA ASN A 741 -35.83 28.43 47.46
C ASN A 741 -36.35 27.53 46.33
N LYS A 742 -35.45 27.12 45.44
CA LYS A 742 -35.76 26.28 44.28
C LYS A 742 -34.69 25.21 44.13
N LYS A 743 -35.05 23.95 44.36
CA LYS A 743 -34.14 22.81 44.20
C LYS A 743 -34.86 21.61 43.61
N VAL A 744 -34.10 20.79 42.91
CA VAL A 744 -34.51 19.48 42.40
C VAL A 744 -33.90 18.41 43.27
N PHE A 745 -34.68 17.40 43.60
CA PHE A 745 -34.23 16.18 44.25
C PHE A 745 -34.06 15.07 43.24
N TRP A 746 -33.08 14.22 43.48
CA TRP A 746 -32.79 13.03 42.69
C TRP A 746 -32.93 11.80 43.55
N GLU A 747 -33.28 10.69 42.91
CA GLU A 747 -33.65 9.44 43.57
C GLU A 747 -32.43 8.81 44.22
N VAL A 748 -32.61 8.32 45.44
CA VAL A 748 -31.57 7.68 46.27
C VAL A 748 -32.09 6.41 46.93
N LYS A 749 -33.41 6.29 47.14
CA LYS A 749 -34.04 5.19 47.87
C LYS A 749 -34.31 3.99 46.96
N ASP A 750 -34.81 4.22 45.75
CA ASP A 750 -35.01 3.14 44.79
C ASP A 750 -33.67 2.75 44.14
N SER A 751 -33.12 1.61 44.54
CA SER A 751 -31.87 1.07 43.99
C SER A 751 -31.82 1.01 42.45
N LYS A 752 -32.95 0.86 41.74
CA LYS A 752 -32.99 0.82 40.27
C LYS A 752 -32.83 2.20 39.64
N LEU A 753 -33.27 3.24 40.35
CA LEU A 753 -33.30 4.64 39.91
C LEU A 753 -32.24 5.51 40.60
N SER A 754 -31.58 4.98 41.64
CA SER A 754 -30.53 5.67 42.36
C SER A 754 -29.36 6.05 41.45
N ALA A 755 -28.62 7.08 41.85
CA ALA A 755 -27.48 7.55 41.09
C ALA A 755 -26.44 6.45 40.86
N LYS A 756 -26.13 6.20 39.60
CA LYS A 756 -25.13 5.21 39.17
C LYS A 756 -24.23 5.78 38.10
N LEU A 757 -22.96 5.43 38.18
CA LEU A 757 -21.98 5.63 37.13
C LEU A 757 -21.94 4.34 36.31
N ILE A 758 -22.33 4.44 35.05
CA ILE A 758 -22.26 3.34 34.10
C ILE A 758 -20.94 3.47 33.34
N ILE A 759 -20.17 2.39 33.33
CA ILE A 759 -18.89 2.28 32.63
C ILE A 759 -18.99 1.13 31.65
N GLU A 760 -18.71 1.43 30.39
CA GLU A 760 -18.53 0.44 29.32
C GLU A 760 -17.03 0.28 29.10
N TYR A 761 -16.55 -0.96 29.14
CA TYR A 761 -15.14 -1.25 28.91
C TYR A 761 -14.94 -2.52 28.10
N ILE A 762 -13.77 -2.62 27.48
CA ILE A 762 -13.30 -3.83 26.78
C ILE A 762 -12.03 -4.35 27.46
N SER A 763 -11.85 -5.67 27.41
CA SER A 763 -10.63 -6.33 27.90
C SER A 763 -9.53 -6.26 26.84
N LYS A 764 -8.61 -5.31 26.96
CA LYS A 764 -7.49 -5.09 26.03
C LYS A 764 -6.25 -4.65 26.78
N ARG A 765 -5.12 -5.29 26.47
CA ARG A 765 -3.81 -4.92 27.01
C ARG A 765 -3.41 -3.52 26.55
N ARG A 766 -3.04 -2.64 27.48
CA ARG A 766 -2.62 -1.26 27.20
C ARG A 766 -1.18 -1.16 26.71
N PHE A 767 -0.30 -1.97 27.28
CA PHE A 767 1.14 -1.88 27.08
C PHE A 767 1.65 -3.06 26.27
N ALA A 768 2.55 -2.78 25.33
CA ALA A 768 3.17 -3.81 24.51
C ALA A 768 3.95 -4.84 25.37
N LEU A 769 4.16 -6.02 24.80
CA LEU A 769 4.96 -7.07 25.42
C LEU A 769 6.42 -6.63 25.64
N PRO A 770 7.14 -7.27 26.58
CA PRO A 770 8.58 -7.13 26.68
C PRO A 770 9.28 -7.48 25.36
N GLN A 771 10.44 -6.87 25.12
CA GLN A 771 11.28 -7.16 23.96
C GLN A 771 11.85 -8.59 24.03
N VAL A 772 12.31 -9.11 22.90
CA VAL A 772 13.18 -10.30 22.89
C VAL A 772 14.50 -9.99 23.61
N THR A 773 15.15 -11.01 24.14
CA THR A 773 16.50 -10.90 24.73
C THR A 773 17.50 -11.73 23.94
N ASN A 774 18.81 -11.51 24.16
CA ASN A 774 19.89 -12.30 23.54
C ASN A 774 19.78 -12.39 21.99
N ALA A 775 19.31 -11.32 21.35
CA ALA A 775 19.23 -11.25 19.90
C ALA A 775 20.63 -11.17 19.29
N LYS A 776 20.92 -12.04 18.33
CA LYS A 776 22.21 -12.11 17.65
C LYS A 776 22.08 -12.61 16.22
N PHE A 777 23.11 -12.38 15.42
CA PHE A 777 23.25 -12.98 14.10
C PHE A 777 24.48 -13.90 14.04
N GLU A 778 24.37 -14.95 13.22
CA GLU A 778 25.44 -15.90 12.93
C GLU A 778 25.41 -16.20 11.42
N LEU A 779 26.57 -16.44 10.80
CA LEU A 779 26.64 -16.90 9.41
C LEU A 779 26.57 -18.43 9.40
N GLU A 780 25.57 -18.98 8.73
CA GLU A 780 25.35 -20.43 8.63
C GLU A 780 25.03 -20.80 7.18
N ASN A 781 25.83 -21.69 6.58
CA ASN A 781 25.64 -22.17 5.19
C ASN A 781 25.46 -21.03 4.15
N GLY A 782 26.23 -19.95 4.29
CA GLY A 782 26.15 -18.78 3.39
C GLY A 782 24.89 -17.93 3.58
N LYS A 783 24.22 -18.03 4.74
CA LYS A 783 23.04 -17.25 5.09
C LYS A 783 23.23 -16.56 6.43
N ILE A 784 22.55 -15.42 6.61
CA ILE A 784 22.49 -14.75 7.91
C ILE A 784 21.38 -15.40 8.71
N ARG A 785 21.73 -16.15 9.75
CA ARG A 785 20.81 -16.67 10.76
C ARG A 785 20.62 -15.62 11.85
N ILE A 786 19.39 -15.26 12.14
CA ILE A 786 19.01 -14.37 13.24
C ILE A 786 18.38 -15.24 14.33
N SER A 787 18.82 -15.10 15.58
CA SER A 787 18.25 -15.84 16.72
C SER A 787 18.06 -14.93 17.93
N TRP A 788 17.14 -15.29 18.82
CA TRP A 788 16.78 -14.53 20.02
C TRP A 788 16.16 -15.43 21.09
N GLN A 789 15.81 -14.86 22.24
CA GLN A 789 15.01 -15.50 23.28
C GLN A 789 13.67 -14.76 23.44
N ASN A 790 12.58 -15.53 23.35
CA ASN A 790 11.22 -15.02 23.52
C ASN A 790 10.97 -14.64 25.00
N PRO A 791 10.15 -13.60 25.25
CA PRO A 791 9.76 -13.24 26.61
C PRO A 791 8.89 -14.35 27.24
N LYS A 792 8.96 -14.47 28.58
CA LYS A 792 8.06 -15.31 29.37
C LYS A 792 6.85 -14.48 29.79
N ASP A 793 5.89 -14.34 28.90
CA ASP A 793 4.64 -13.60 29.10
C ASP A 793 3.48 -14.44 28.56
N GLU A 794 2.35 -14.50 29.28
CA GLU A 794 1.21 -15.35 28.91
C GLU A 794 0.52 -14.89 27.62
N ASP A 795 0.61 -13.60 27.31
CA ASP A 795 0.04 -13.01 26.10
C ASP A 795 1.00 -13.07 24.90
N PHE A 796 2.18 -13.70 25.04
CA PHE A 796 3.14 -13.81 23.94
C PHE A 796 2.59 -14.66 22.80
N VAL A 797 2.29 -14.02 21.66
CA VAL A 797 1.82 -14.71 20.45
C VAL A 797 2.97 -14.98 19.49
N GLY A 798 3.95 -14.09 19.38
CA GLY A 798 5.09 -14.31 18.50
C GLY A 798 5.99 -13.10 18.33
N VAL A 799 6.87 -13.19 17.34
CA VAL A 799 7.79 -12.15 16.93
C VAL A 799 7.71 -11.88 15.45
N LYS A 800 7.94 -10.63 15.06
CA LYS A 800 8.03 -10.19 13.67
C LYS A 800 9.44 -9.64 13.41
N VAL A 801 10.06 -10.11 12.32
CA VAL A 801 11.40 -9.68 11.91
C VAL A 801 11.31 -8.90 10.61
N ILE A 802 11.80 -7.66 10.63
CA ILE A 802 11.86 -6.76 9.48
C ILE A 802 13.32 -6.47 9.13
N LYS A 803 13.63 -6.49 7.83
CA LYS A 803 14.93 -6.11 7.26
C LYS A 803 14.82 -4.80 6.51
N ASN A 804 15.76 -3.89 6.73
CA ASN A 804 15.88 -2.64 5.98
C ASN A 804 17.35 -2.38 5.62
N PRO A 805 17.71 -2.26 4.33
CA PRO A 805 19.10 -2.11 3.89
C PRO A 805 19.65 -0.68 4.05
N PHE A 806 18.80 0.32 4.30
CA PHE A 806 19.22 1.74 4.28
C PHE A 806 19.33 2.35 5.67
N ARG A 807 18.43 1.96 6.58
CA ARG A 807 18.29 2.57 7.91
C ARG A 807 17.71 1.58 8.90
N LYS A 808 17.76 1.93 10.19
CA LYS A 808 17.05 1.21 11.25
C LYS A 808 15.53 1.23 10.93
N PRO A 809 14.83 0.08 10.92
CA PRO A 809 13.39 0.05 10.68
C PRO A 809 12.64 0.96 11.67
N LEU A 810 11.86 1.90 11.13
CA LEU A 810 11.12 2.89 11.90
C LEU A 810 9.77 2.36 12.44
N SER A 811 9.29 1.26 11.86
CA SER A 811 8.05 0.58 12.28
C SER A 811 8.11 -0.90 11.94
N SER A 812 7.13 -1.67 12.42
CA SER A 812 6.98 -3.08 12.05
C SER A 812 6.61 -3.30 10.57
N GLN A 813 6.44 -2.24 9.78
CA GLN A 813 6.21 -2.29 8.33
C GLN A 813 7.33 -1.62 7.51
N ASP A 814 8.33 -1.01 8.16
CA ASP A 814 9.37 -0.22 7.49
C ASP A 814 10.53 -1.10 6.99
N GLY A 815 10.23 -1.93 5.99
CA GLY A 815 11.20 -2.80 5.34
C GLY A 815 10.58 -4.10 4.83
N GLN A 816 11.44 -5.06 4.51
CA GLN A 816 11.05 -6.39 4.06
C GLN A 816 10.78 -7.29 5.29
N LYS A 817 9.57 -7.85 5.38
CA LYS A 817 9.27 -8.91 6.35
C LYS A 817 10.07 -10.17 6.01
N LEU A 818 10.89 -10.63 6.95
CA LEU A 818 11.57 -11.92 6.90
C LEU A 818 10.75 -13.01 7.58
N TYR A 819 10.19 -12.69 8.76
CA TYR A 819 9.54 -13.67 9.61
C TYR A 819 8.36 -13.07 10.39
N ALA A 820 7.36 -13.90 10.68
CA ALA A 820 6.36 -13.64 11.72
C ALA A 820 5.83 -14.98 12.26
N GLY A 821 5.99 -15.24 13.56
CA GLY A 821 5.58 -16.50 14.20
C GLY A 821 6.18 -16.70 15.60
N LYS A 822 6.09 -17.92 16.14
CA LYS A 822 6.50 -18.26 17.52
C LYS A 822 7.95 -18.71 17.67
N ASP A 823 8.65 -18.93 16.57
CA ASP A 823 10.02 -19.43 16.60
C ASP A 823 10.96 -18.43 17.28
N ASN A 824 12.16 -18.91 17.60
CA ASN A 824 13.22 -18.13 18.22
C ASN A 824 14.39 -17.87 17.26
N TYR A 825 14.19 -18.13 15.96
CA TYR A 825 15.15 -17.84 14.91
C TYR A 825 14.47 -17.67 13.54
N THR A 826 15.19 -17.06 12.59
CA THR A 826 14.86 -17.04 11.16
C THR A 826 16.13 -16.87 10.33
N TYR A 827 16.05 -17.09 9.02
CA TYR A 827 17.11 -16.80 8.08
C TYR A 827 16.76 -15.60 7.18
N ASP A 828 17.78 -14.84 6.78
CA ASP A 828 17.72 -13.96 5.62
C ASP A 828 18.14 -14.76 4.37
N ASP A 829 17.26 -15.65 3.90
CA ASP A 829 17.56 -16.65 2.86
C ASP A 829 17.99 -16.05 1.52
N PHE A 830 17.61 -14.80 1.25
CA PHE A 830 17.85 -14.11 -0.01
C PHE A 830 18.67 -12.83 0.16
N GLY A 831 19.08 -12.47 1.39
CA GLY A 831 19.79 -11.22 1.62
C GLY A 831 21.21 -11.21 1.06
N ALA A 832 21.65 -10.04 0.60
CA ALA A 832 23.00 -9.86 0.08
C ALA A 832 24.01 -9.84 1.25
N LEU A 833 25.02 -10.71 1.26
CA LEU A 833 26.00 -10.76 2.35
C LEU A 833 27.01 -9.59 2.30
N ASP A 834 27.14 -8.96 1.13
CA ASP A 834 28.04 -7.86 0.80
C ASP A 834 27.43 -6.47 1.07
N LYS A 835 26.23 -6.40 1.66
CA LYS A 835 25.56 -5.14 1.99
C LYS A 835 25.29 -4.99 3.48
N ASN A 836 25.56 -3.79 3.98
CA ASN A 836 25.12 -3.38 5.32
C ASN A 836 23.60 -3.36 5.37
N LYS A 837 23.04 -3.77 6.51
CA LYS A 837 21.58 -3.78 6.69
C LYS A 837 21.21 -3.79 8.17
N TYR A 838 19.97 -3.41 8.43
CA TYR A 838 19.39 -3.39 9.76
C TYR A 838 18.25 -4.40 9.84
N LEU A 839 18.22 -5.13 10.95
CA LEU A 839 17.17 -6.08 11.30
C LEU A 839 16.47 -5.58 12.57
N ALA A 840 15.15 -5.57 12.57
CA ALA A 840 14.34 -5.21 13.72
C ALA A 840 13.45 -6.38 14.13
N ILE A 841 13.53 -6.75 15.41
CA ILE A 841 12.74 -7.82 16.02
C ILE A 841 11.72 -7.19 16.97
N PHE A 842 10.44 -7.41 16.69
CA PHE A 842 9.31 -6.94 17.49
C PHE A 842 8.59 -8.14 18.10
N THR A 843 8.31 -8.15 19.40
CA THR A 843 7.33 -9.10 19.97
C THR A 843 5.92 -8.55 19.76
N TYR A 844 4.91 -9.42 19.68
CA TYR A 844 3.52 -9.02 19.56
C TYR A 844 2.58 -9.98 20.30
N ASP A 845 1.49 -9.42 20.83
CA ASP A 845 0.37 -10.12 21.47
C ASP A 845 -0.73 -10.47 20.44
N ASP A 846 -1.92 -10.88 20.90
CA ASP A 846 -3.02 -11.27 20.00
C ASP A 846 -3.63 -10.08 19.21
N VAL A 847 -3.15 -8.85 19.45
CA VAL A 847 -3.73 -7.60 18.95
C VAL A 847 -2.63 -6.64 18.51
N PRO A 848 -1.96 -6.92 17.37
CA PRO A 848 -0.55 -6.66 17.11
C PRO A 848 0.02 -5.40 17.82
N ASN A 849 0.21 -5.50 19.13
CA ASN A 849 0.74 -4.47 20.00
C ASN A 849 2.23 -4.69 20.06
N TYR A 850 2.93 -4.17 19.05
CA TYR A 850 4.34 -4.45 18.88
C TYR A 850 5.17 -3.78 19.98
N SER A 851 6.13 -4.52 20.54
CA SER A 851 7.15 -3.95 21.42
C SER A 851 7.97 -2.87 20.69
N LYS A 852 8.76 -2.10 21.44
CA LYS A 852 9.91 -1.42 20.81
C LYS A 852 10.80 -2.48 20.12
N PRO A 853 11.43 -2.19 18.98
CA PRO A 853 12.26 -3.18 18.30
C PRO A 853 13.59 -3.39 19.02
N VAL A 854 14.09 -4.63 18.98
CA VAL A 854 15.53 -4.89 19.14
C VAL A 854 16.16 -4.78 17.76
N ILE A 855 17.12 -3.86 17.62
CA ILE A 855 17.80 -3.59 16.35
C ILE A 855 19.15 -4.30 16.32
N LEU A 856 19.38 -5.09 15.28
CA LEU A 856 20.69 -5.63 14.93
C LEU A 856 21.19 -4.94 13.66
N GLU A 857 22.45 -4.52 13.67
CA GLU A 857 23.15 -4.01 12.49
C GLU A 857 24.09 -5.08 11.97
N TYR A 858 23.83 -5.55 10.75
CA TYR A 858 24.75 -6.41 10.04
C TYR A 858 25.67 -5.53 9.19
N LYS A 859 26.97 -5.64 9.45
CA LYS A 859 28.02 -5.00 8.63
C LYS A 859 28.57 -6.04 7.69
N ALA A 860 28.54 -5.74 6.39
CA ALA A 860 29.08 -6.59 5.37
C ALA A 860 30.56 -6.88 5.65
N GLN A 861 30.94 -8.15 5.55
CA GLN A 861 32.34 -8.55 5.58
C GLN A 861 32.90 -8.27 4.18
N ILE A 862 33.88 -7.36 4.10
CA ILE A 862 34.53 -6.92 2.85
C ILE A 862 35.40 -8.05 2.29
#